data_AF-A0A1E8FDQ7-F1
#
_entry.id   AF-A0A1E8FDQ7-F1
#
_cell.length_a   1.000
_cell.length_b   1.000
_cell.length_c   1.000
_cell.angle_alpha   90.00
_cell.angle_beta   90.00
_cell.angle_gamma   90.00
#
_symmetry.space_group_name_H-M   'P 1'
#
loop_
_entity.id
_entity.type
_entity.pdbx_description
1 polymer ?
#
loop_
_entity_poly.entity_id
_entity_poly.type
_entity_poly.pdbx_seq_one_letter_code
_entity_poly.pdbx_strand_id
1 'polypeptide(L)'
;MKKFGLALFRRLLKLLIVPLIFVLLFVEFSPVVVAVDTLSPNEITLARQKVSSIFHSLAADDTAFETSLSNQELSAISGLISGFTPRLKARLAVNRFGMIMAGSVKLPLSEHAYLNIVCMVEPGYSGAEFGDCEVGRIPVPSFVSLFIIKQVTRIVFSDEVAETTHQILTTITLSEDHISFRATKPDDFYAQVKESVDSASDIVSATKGLVSNDVLREKVQEYLYKLDKAEFNSNELAERVGFVMTLASVDTISDDGQPALYNQAALWALSVKYGNPGFADFLNIEKSNVKQEILRIKGREDLSLHFLYSATLEQVSLESLGLGIGEFKEFLDSGSGGSGFSFADMAADIAGLEFAKYITGTAENAVRAQTLLSGKANERLFFPAINDLLEGLSYDKLVEVIGEKGSKEYNKAIARVEDRVRKVPLYNKNGLNILPIEYRNPIGNNGKWYVVDTHMHTTYSDGHNSIDELARQASNYGCDAIAITDHGDHSLKSLFSEAYYADVDAARKGYPGLTIMEGMEWNIPPYGGREHVTVLLPESENIRSKFQYFRNRFDHHHRLTKDMVSARPALSWLEAQRTVEGTLPVVFYNHPSRKDEYSYENFDDFISWESPVFLGFSGAPGHQGIRTDRNGAYNTIFKTIDGLDPVAAIPGGTWDQLLATGRRVLAARAGSDFHDFGNDYWPCQFSTTHIYSKSNKTNDILNALHSGNMWAQHGKFIRELDFKISSDGDLTATIGEVLPVSTRQITITISIDLAASDWQGDQPYLDTLQLIEVSSNGYNIRDISTTNQEGLKTILININLSEGYHYFRLQGKSKTKGTRRYQFWTNPIGVVL
;
A
#
# COMPACT_ATOMS: atom_id res chain seq x y z
N MET A 1 63.06 32.43 19.42
CA MET A 1 61.85 32.29 18.55
C MET A 1 62.06 31.38 17.32
N LYS A 2 63.17 31.46 16.54
CA LYS A 2 63.34 30.64 15.31
C LYS A 2 63.39 29.10 15.52
N LYS A 3 63.97 28.60 16.63
CA LYS A 3 64.04 27.14 16.88
C LYS A 3 62.70 26.50 17.29
N PHE A 4 61.80 27.26 17.90
CA PHE A 4 60.49 26.75 18.35
C PHE A 4 59.49 26.67 17.19
N GLY A 5 59.48 27.66 16.29
CA GLY A 5 58.66 27.65 15.07
C GLY A 5 59.03 26.51 14.11
N LEU A 6 60.31 26.17 13.98
CA LEU A 6 60.74 25.06 13.11
C LEU A 6 60.35 23.68 13.66
N ALA A 7 60.34 23.50 14.98
CA ALA A 7 59.91 22.26 15.63
C ALA A 7 58.38 22.08 15.55
N LEU A 8 57.62 23.16 15.74
CA LEU A 8 56.16 23.17 15.60
C LEU A 8 55.74 22.95 14.14
N PHE A 9 56.40 23.61 13.18
CA PHE A 9 56.18 23.40 11.76
C PHE A 9 56.49 21.96 11.33
N ARG A 10 57.58 21.36 11.82
CA ARG A 10 57.88 19.93 11.54
C ARG A 10 56.85 18.98 12.15
N ARG A 11 56.27 19.32 13.31
CA ARG A 11 55.19 18.51 13.93
C ARG A 11 53.87 18.65 13.16
N LEU A 12 53.48 19.87 12.80
CA LEU A 12 52.30 20.13 11.97
C LEU A 12 52.43 19.52 10.56
N LEU A 13 53.61 19.63 9.96
CA LEU A 13 53.91 19.02 8.68
C LEU A 13 53.87 17.49 8.76
N LYS A 14 54.39 16.87 9.83
CA LYS A 14 54.23 15.43 10.07
C LYS A 14 52.77 15.03 10.29
N LEU A 15 51.99 15.85 11.02
CA LEU A 15 50.57 15.64 11.24
C LEU A 15 49.73 15.75 9.96
N LEU A 16 50.20 16.44 8.93
CA LEU A 16 49.54 16.54 7.62
C LEU A 16 50.08 15.54 6.59
N ILE A 17 51.40 15.35 6.54
CA ILE A 17 52.05 14.46 5.56
C ILE A 17 51.79 13.00 5.87
N VAL A 18 51.81 12.58 7.14
CA VAL A 18 51.61 11.17 7.48
C VAL A 18 50.22 10.69 7.10
N PRO A 19 49.11 11.40 7.42
CA PRO A 19 47.79 11.02 6.93
C PRO A 19 47.66 11.12 5.41
N LEU A 20 48.28 12.11 4.77
CA LEU A 20 48.24 12.24 3.31
C LEU A 20 48.95 11.09 2.61
N ILE A 21 50.12 10.66 3.12
CA ILE A 21 50.83 9.47 2.64
C ILE A 21 49.98 8.22 2.89
N PHE A 22 49.34 8.13 4.06
CA PHE A 22 48.44 7.01 4.37
C PHE A 22 47.30 6.96 3.36
N VAL A 23 46.59 8.07 3.11
CA VAL A 23 45.54 8.16 2.08
C VAL A 23 46.09 7.79 0.69
N LEU A 24 47.27 8.27 0.30
CA LEU A 24 47.91 7.92 -0.99
C LEU A 24 48.34 6.45 -1.12
N LEU A 25 48.46 5.72 -0.01
CA LEU A 25 48.75 4.29 -0.01
C LEU A 25 47.48 3.45 -0.13
N PHE A 26 46.34 3.91 0.41
CA PHE A 26 45.05 3.19 0.33
C PHE A 26 44.22 3.54 -0.90
N VAL A 27 44.37 4.77 -1.42
CA VAL A 27 43.55 5.30 -2.51
C VAL A 27 44.28 5.21 -3.85
N GLU A 28 43.61 4.63 -4.83
CA GLU A 28 44.11 4.49 -6.19
C GLU A 28 43.18 5.19 -7.19
N PHE A 29 43.70 5.55 -8.37
CA PHE A 29 42.96 6.32 -9.37
C PHE A 29 42.35 5.46 -10.50
N SER A 30 42.52 4.15 -10.41
CA SER A 30 41.98 3.18 -11.35
C SER A 30 41.40 2.01 -10.56
N PRO A 31 40.25 1.45 -10.96
CA PRO A 31 39.73 0.25 -10.35
C PRO A 31 40.57 -0.96 -10.75
N VAL A 32 40.81 -1.88 -9.81
CA VAL A 32 41.39 -3.19 -10.11
C VAL A 32 40.38 -4.13 -10.78
N VAL A 33 39.09 -3.94 -10.50
CA VAL A 33 37.99 -4.65 -11.18
C VAL A 33 37.31 -3.72 -12.17
N VAL A 34 37.56 -3.94 -13.46
CA VAL A 34 36.79 -3.31 -14.54
C VAL A 34 35.48 -4.06 -14.69
N ALA A 35 34.35 -3.33 -14.81
CA ALA A 35 33.01 -3.90 -14.88
C ALA A 35 32.95 -5.07 -15.87
N VAL A 36 32.47 -6.22 -15.41
CA VAL A 36 31.90 -7.23 -16.29
C VAL A 36 30.52 -6.71 -16.67
N ASP A 37 30.20 -6.68 -17.97
CA ASP A 37 28.88 -6.28 -18.46
C ASP A 37 27.76 -7.02 -17.73
N THR A 38 26.57 -6.42 -17.72
CA THR A 38 25.33 -6.95 -17.12
C THR A 38 25.25 -8.47 -17.25
N LEU A 39 25.20 -9.17 -16.09
CA LEU A 39 25.09 -10.63 -16.04
C LEU A 39 23.99 -11.10 -16.99
N SER A 40 24.24 -12.19 -17.72
CA SER A 40 23.19 -12.83 -18.51
C SER A 40 22.13 -13.46 -17.59
N PRO A 41 20.87 -13.63 -18.06
CA PRO A 41 19.81 -14.32 -17.30
C PRO A 41 20.25 -15.69 -16.74
N ASN A 42 21.05 -16.42 -17.51
CA ASN A 42 21.58 -17.73 -17.11
C ASN A 42 22.59 -17.62 -15.96
N GLU A 43 23.46 -16.61 -15.98
CA GLU A 43 24.41 -16.37 -14.88
C GLU A 43 23.69 -15.91 -13.62
N ILE A 44 22.69 -15.03 -13.72
CA ILE A 44 21.86 -14.63 -12.57
C ILE A 44 21.17 -15.84 -11.93
N THR A 45 20.63 -16.74 -12.75
CA THR A 45 19.96 -17.97 -12.30
C THR A 45 20.96 -18.92 -11.63
N LEU A 46 22.13 -19.11 -12.25
CA LEU A 46 23.20 -19.96 -11.71
C LEU A 46 23.71 -19.44 -10.36
N ALA A 47 23.96 -18.12 -10.26
CA ALA A 47 24.39 -17.50 -9.01
C ALA A 47 23.35 -17.72 -7.90
N ARG A 48 22.06 -17.59 -8.20
CA ARG A 48 20.96 -17.80 -7.25
C ARG A 48 20.83 -19.23 -6.79
N GLN A 49 20.78 -20.17 -7.73
CA GLN A 49 20.69 -21.59 -7.40
C GLN A 49 21.85 -21.99 -6.49
N LYS A 50 23.03 -21.45 -6.78
CA LYS A 50 24.20 -21.74 -5.98
C LYS A 50 24.19 -21.09 -4.60
N VAL A 51 23.89 -19.79 -4.53
CA VAL A 51 23.78 -19.06 -3.25
C VAL A 51 22.68 -19.70 -2.38
N SER A 52 21.51 -19.98 -2.96
CA SER A 52 20.41 -20.68 -2.27
C SER A 52 20.84 -22.06 -1.79
N SER A 53 21.52 -22.86 -2.62
CA SER A 53 22.05 -24.16 -2.21
C SER A 53 23.03 -24.05 -1.05
N ILE A 54 23.91 -23.04 -1.05
CA ILE A 54 24.84 -22.78 0.06
C ILE A 54 24.04 -22.45 1.33
N PHE A 55 23.05 -21.55 1.25
CA PHE A 55 22.20 -21.21 2.38
C PHE A 55 21.42 -22.42 2.91
N HIS A 56 20.87 -23.27 2.05
CA HIS A 56 20.19 -24.50 2.46
C HIS A 56 21.14 -25.47 3.18
N SER A 57 22.37 -25.64 2.68
CA SER A 57 23.38 -26.45 3.37
C SER A 57 23.80 -25.85 4.72
N LEU A 58 23.77 -24.53 4.87
CA LEU A 58 24.02 -23.84 6.14
C LEU A 58 22.82 -23.95 7.11
N ALA A 59 21.60 -24.05 6.58
CA ALA A 59 20.35 -24.17 7.35
C ALA A 59 19.96 -25.61 7.72
N ALA A 60 20.56 -26.62 7.10
CA ALA A 60 20.31 -28.02 7.42
C ALA A 60 20.76 -28.34 8.86
N ASP A 61 20.08 -29.26 9.54
CA ASP A 61 20.44 -29.74 10.88
C ASP A 61 21.79 -30.48 10.93
N ASP A 62 22.46 -30.67 9.79
CA ASP A 62 23.80 -31.25 9.73
C ASP A 62 24.85 -30.24 10.20
N THR A 63 25.69 -30.65 11.15
CA THR A 63 26.83 -29.87 11.64
C THR A 63 27.97 -29.78 10.62
N ALA A 64 28.03 -30.68 9.63
CA ALA A 64 29.02 -30.64 8.57
C ALA A 64 28.52 -29.78 7.39
N PHE A 65 29.32 -28.79 7.01
CA PHE A 65 29.10 -27.98 5.82
C PHE A 65 30.14 -28.33 4.76
N GLU A 66 29.68 -28.67 3.56
CA GLU A 66 30.53 -28.84 2.38
C GLU A 66 29.85 -28.22 1.15
N THR A 67 30.59 -27.40 0.40
CA THR A 67 30.12 -26.84 -0.87
C THR A 67 31.27 -26.65 -1.84
N SER A 68 31.00 -26.73 -3.14
CA SER A 68 31.99 -26.47 -4.20
C SER A 68 31.48 -25.42 -5.18
N LEU A 69 32.33 -24.49 -5.61
CA LEU A 69 32.02 -23.44 -6.58
C LEU A 69 32.90 -23.59 -7.81
N SER A 70 32.28 -23.69 -8.97
CA SER A 70 32.94 -23.55 -10.27
C SER A 70 33.31 -22.10 -10.57
N ASN A 71 34.26 -21.89 -11.49
CA ASN A 71 34.60 -20.55 -11.95
C ASN A 71 33.41 -19.80 -12.58
N GLN A 72 32.46 -20.50 -13.20
CA GLN A 72 31.23 -19.90 -13.74
C GLN A 72 30.30 -19.41 -12.62
N GLU A 73 30.09 -20.23 -11.58
CA GLU A 73 29.32 -19.83 -10.39
C GLU A 73 29.99 -18.66 -9.65
N LEU A 74 31.32 -18.67 -9.50
CA LEU A 74 32.08 -17.57 -8.89
C LEU A 74 31.93 -16.26 -9.67
N SER A 75 32.02 -16.30 -11.00
CA SER A 75 31.80 -15.13 -11.86
C SER A 75 30.38 -14.59 -11.71
N ALA A 76 29.40 -15.49 -11.62
CA ALA A 76 28.01 -15.12 -11.44
C ALA A 76 27.73 -14.50 -10.06
N ILE A 77 28.30 -15.06 -8.98
CA ILE A 77 28.27 -14.50 -7.62
C ILE A 77 28.95 -13.12 -7.59
N SER A 78 30.05 -12.94 -8.31
CA SER A 78 30.75 -11.65 -8.42
C SER A 78 29.86 -10.55 -8.99
N GLY A 79 29.04 -10.87 -9.99
CA GLY A 79 28.08 -9.93 -10.55
C GLY A 79 26.93 -9.61 -9.60
N LEU A 80 26.46 -10.59 -8.80
CA LEU A 80 25.49 -10.32 -7.72
C LEU A 80 26.06 -9.34 -6.69
N ILE A 81 27.30 -9.57 -6.22
CA ILE A 81 27.97 -8.68 -5.25
C ILE A 81 28.15 -7.27 -5.84
N SER A 82 28.53 -7.19 -7.11
CA SER A 82 28.67 -5.91 -7.83
C SER A 82 27.35 -5.17 -8.04
N GLY A 83 26.21 -5.84 -7.81
CA GLY A 83 24.86 -5.31 -7.93
C GLY A 83 24.27 -4.75 -6.63
N PHE A 84 24.96 -4.89 -5.49
CA PHE A 84 24.54 -4.30 -4.22
C PHE A 84 24.54 -2.77 -4.24
N THR A 85 25.55 -2.17 -4.87
CA THR A 85 25.65 -0.72 -5.04
C THR A 85 26.42 -0.41 -6.33
N PRO A 86 26.04 0.64 -7.09
CA PRO A 86 26.78 1.06 -8.27
C PRO A 86 28.27 1.35 -8.00
N ARG A 87 28.63 1.67 -6.76
CA ARG A 87 30.00 2.01 -6.32
C ARG A 87 30.89 0.79 -6.05
N LEU A 88 30.32 -0.41 -5.94
CA LEU A 88 31.06 -1.64 -5.67
C LEU A 88 31.19 -2.48 -6.94
N LYS A 89 32.40 -2.93 -7.22
CA LYS A 89 32.69 -3.96 -8.23
C LYS A 89 33.51 -5.05 -7.59
N ALA A 90 33.13 -6.30 -7.81
CA ALA A 90 33.79 -7.47 -7.26
C ALA A 90 34.07 -8.49 -8.37
N ARG A 91 35.14 -9.25 -8.20
CA ARG A 91 35.51 -10.36 -9.07
C ARG A 91 36.13 -11.48 -8.25
N LEU A 92 35.52 -12.65 -8.37
CA LEU A 92 35.96 -13.93 -7.86
C LEU A 92 36.28 -14.79 -9.08
N ALA A 93 37.48 -15.37 -9.12
CA ALA A 93 37.85 -16.30 -10.18
C ALA A 93 38.81 -17.35 -9.62
N VAL A 94 38.69 -18.58 -10.09
CA VAL A 94 39.54 -19.72 -9.69
C VAL A 94 40.19 -20.36 -10.90
N ASN A 95 41.42 -20.83 -10.73
CA ASN A 95 42.12 -21.70 -11.66
C ASN A 95 43.07 -22.63 -10.89
N ARG A 96 43.80 -23.49 -11.62
CA ARG A 96 44.78 -24.44 -11.05
C ARG A 96 45.91 -23.83 -10.19
N PHE A 97 46.15 -22.52 -10.29
CA PHE A 97 47.20 -21.81 -9.54
C PHE A 97 46.66 -21.07 -8.32
N GLY A 98 45.34 -20.99 -8.14
CA GLY A 98 44.74 -20.28 -7.02
C GLY A 98 43.38 -19.65 -7.34
N MET A 99 42.78 -19.05 -6.32
CA MET A 99 41.61 -18.19 -6.44
C MET A 99 42.01 -16.74 -6.21
N ILE A 100 41.51 -15.83 -7.03
CA ILE A 100 41.59 -14.39 -6.82
C ILE A 100 40.25 -13.84 -6.34
N MET A 101 40.31 -12.99 -5.32
CA MET A 101 39.18 -12.23 -4.78
C MET A 101 39.54 -10.75 -4.88
N ALA A 102 38.97 -10.06 -5.85
CA ALA A 102 39.25 -8.65 -6.11
C ALA A 102 38.00 -7.80 -5.91
N GLY A 103 38.15 -6.62 -5.33
CA GLY A 103 37.10 -5.64 -5.10
C GLY A 103 37.60 -4.23 -5.39
N SER A 104 36.74 -3.41 -6.01
CA SER A 104 36.95 -1.99 -6.23
C SER A 104 35.76 -1.21 -5.68
N VAL A 105 36.01 -0.39 -4.66
CA VAL A 105 35.01 0.51 -4.07
C VAL A 105 35.29 1.93 -4.52
N LYS A 106 34.35 2.53 -5.24
CA LYS A 106 34.41 3.94 -5.65
C LYS A 106 34.15 4.85 -4.44
N LEU A 107 35.08 5.76 -4.16
CA LEU A 107 35.01 6.60 -2.96
C LEU A 107 34.01 7.76 -3.13
N PRO A 108 33.20 8.11 -2.10
CA PRO A 108 32.12 9.10 -2.23
C PRO A 108 32.58 10.51 -2.61
N LEU A 109 33.82 10.86 -2.25
CA LEU A 109 34.37 12.22 -2.40
C LEU A 109 35.04 12.45 -3.78
N SER A 110 35.15 11.44 -4.64
CA SER A 110 35.78 11.57 -5.95
C SER A 110 35.34 10.51 -6.95
N GLU A 111 34.97 10.96 -8.15
CA GLU A 111 34.59 10.10 -9.28
C GLU A 111 35.75 9.27 -9.85
N HIS A 112 36.99 9.55 -9.42
CA HIS A 112 38.20 8.91 -9.93
C HIS A 112 39.01 8.22 -8.84
N ALA A 113 38.51 8.12 -7.60
CA ALA A 113 39.24 7.52 -6.49
C ALA A 113 38.61 6.19 -6.07
N TYR A 114 39.44 5.18 -5.87
CA TYR A 114 39.04 3.82 -5.56
C TYR A 114 39.82 3.29 -4.36
N LEU A 115 39.15 2.52 -3.52
CA LEU A 115 39.79 1.58 -2.62
C LEU A 115 39.75 0.21 -3.29
N ASN A 116 40.93 -0.29 -3.67
CA ASN A 116 41.07 -1.61 -4.25
C ASN A 116 41.49 -2.61 -3.18
N ILE A 117 40.91 -3.80 -3.21
CA ILE A 117 41.25 -4.91 -2.33
C ILE A 117 41.47 -6.13 -3.22
N VAL A 118 42.61 -6.80 -3.10
CA VAL A 118 42.89 -8.04 -3.82
C VAL A 118 43.42 -9.05 -2.82
N CYS A 119 42.79 -10.21 -2.71
CA CYS A 119 43.26 -11.33 -1.91
C CYS A 119 43.42 -12.56 -2.81
N MET A 120 44.40 -13.40 -2.51
CA MET A 120 44.62 -14.66 -3.22
C MET A 120 44.50 -15.85 -2.28
N VAL A 121 43.99 -16.97 -2.81
CA VAL A 121 44.08 -18.28 -2.18
C VAL A 121 45.00 -19.13 -3.05
N GLU A 122 46.05 -19.69 -2.47
CA GLU A 122 47.11 -20.37 -3.19
C GLU A 122 47.17 -21.86 -2.82
N PRO A 123 47.68 -22.75 -3.70
CA PRO A 123 47.93 -24.14 -3.35
C PRO A 123 49.01 -24.26 -2.25
N GLY A 124 48.70 -24.99 -1.18
CA GLY A 124 49.58 -25.29 -0.05
C GLY A 124 49.89 -26.79 0.09
N TYR A 125 50.61 -27.17 1.16
CA TYR A 125 51.11 -28.54 1.35
C TYR A 125 50.03 -29.56 1.72
N SER A 126 48.93 -29.13 2.35
CA SER A 126 47.83 -29.99 2.81
C SER A 126 46.47 -29.61 2.25
N GLY A 127 46.41 -28.75 1.23
CA GLY A 127 45.19 -28.15 0.72
C GLY A 127 45.49 -26.79 0.07
N ALA A 128 44.52 -25.91 -0.01
CA ALA A 128 44.74 -24.52 -0.38
C ALA A 128 44.85 -23.64 0.87
N GLU A 129 45.69 -22.61 0.80
CA GLU A 129 45.97 -21.68 1.89
C GLU A 129 45.57 -20.26 1.50
N PHE A 130 44.97 -19.52 2.43
CA PHE A 130 44.67 -18.11 2.23
C PHE A 130 45.97 -17.31 2.21
N GLY A 131 46.26 -16.65 1.09
CA GLY A 131 47.48 -15.90 0.86
C GLY A 131 47.43 -14.46 1.38
N ASP A 132 48.45 -13.69 1.01
CA ASP A 132 48.51 -12.26 1.34
C ASP A 132 47.43 -11.48 0.57
N CYS A 133 46.95 -10.40 1.17
CA CYS A 133 46.03 -9.46 0.53
C CYS A 133 46.75 -8.14 0.23
N GLU A 134 46.30 -7.41 -0.77
CA GLU A 134 46.69 -6.04 -1.07
C GLU A 134 45.48 -5.12 -0.84
N VAL A 135 45.65 -4.11 0.01
CA VAL A 135 44.64 -3.06 0.24
C VAL A 135 45.23 -1.74 -0.24
N GLY A 136 44.71 -1.23 -1.37
CA GLY A 136 45.40 -0.22 -2.17
C GLY A 136 46.78 -0.73 -2.55
N ARG A 137 47.82 -0.06 -2.06
CA ARG A 137 49.24 -0.40 -2.31
C ARG A 137 49.92 -1.07 -1.12
N ILE A 138 49.16 -1.45 -0.09
CA ILE A 138 49.69 -2.01 1.14
C ILE A 138 49.50 -3.53 1.11
N PRO A 139 50.60 -4.31 1.09
CA PRO A 139 50.51 -5.74 1.30
C PRO A 139 50.19 -6.03 2.77
N VAL A 140 49.20 -6.86 2.99
CA VAL A 140 48.68 -7.32 4.27
C VAL A 140 48.93 -8.82 4.37
N PRO A 141 49.83 -9.27 5.27
CA PRO A 141 50.15 -10.68 5.41
C PRO A 141 48.92 -11.54 5.75
N SER A 142 48.89 -12.78 5.28
CA SER A 142 47.77 -13.72 5.44
C SER A 142 47.26 -13.85 6.88
N PHE A 143 48.15 -13.93 7.87
CA PHE A 143 47.75 -14.03 9.28
C PHE A 143 47.05 -12.77 9.79
N VAL A 144 47.40 -11.59 9.26
CA VAL A 144 46.75 -10.31 9.57
C VAL A 144 45.41 -10.25 8.87
N SER A 145 45.34 -10.67 7.60
CA SER A 145 44.10 -10.72 6.81
C SER A 145 43.08 -11.66 7.45
N LEU A 146 43.47 -12.89 7.81
CA LEU A 146 42.61 -13.85 8.50
C LEU A 146 42.18 -13.36 9.88
N PHE A 147 43.07 -12.69 10.62
CA PHE A 147 42.71 -12.05 11.89
C PHE A 147 41.66 -10.96 11.68
N ILE A 148 41.87 -10.05 10.71
CA ILE A 148 40.92 -8.97 10.39
C ILE A 148 39.59 -9.56 9.94
N ILE A 149 39.57 -10.52 9.02
CA ILE A 149 38.34 -11.15 8.55
C ILE A 149 37.60 -11.80 9.72
N LYS A 150 38.29 -12.58 10.55
CA LYS A 150 37.67 -13.19 11.75
C LYS A 150 37.10 -12.14 12.70
N GLN A 151 37.83 -11.04 12.96
CA GLN A 151 37.32 -9.96 13.81
C GLN A 151 36.14 -9.23 13.18
N VAL A 152 36.19 -8.92 11.87
CA VAL A 152 35.09 -8.27 11.15
C VAL A 152 33.86 -9.17 11.13
N THR A 153 34.01 -10.46 10.83
CA THR A 153 32.90 -11.42 10.87
C THR A 153 32.34 -11.53 12.28
N ARG A 154 33.18 -11.58 13.32
CA ARG A 154 32.71 -11.57 14.71
C ARG A 154 31.96 -10.27 15.07
N ILE A 155 32.40 -9.16 14.51
CA ILE A 155 31.79 -7.85 14.76
C ILE A 155 30.45 -7.74 14.06
N VAL A 156 30.31 -8.32 12.86
CA VAL A 156 29.13 -8.23 11.96
C VAL A 156 28.13 -9.37 12.18
N PHE A 157 28.55 -10.46 12.83
CA PHE A 157 27.75 -11.64 13.12
C PHE A 157 28.07 -12.12 14.56
N SER A 158 28.00 -13.43 14.83
CA SER A 158 28.36 -14.03 16.12
C SER A 158 29.80 -14.56 16.19
N ASP A 159 30.24 -14.91 17.41
CA ASP A 159 31.51 -15.59 17.66
C ASP A 159 31.58 -16.95 16.94
N GLU A 160 30.47 -17.67 16.93
CA GLU A 160 30.32 -18.94 16.24
C GLU A 160 30.41 -18.78 14.72
N VAL A 161 29.78 -17.75 14.15
CA VAL A 161 29.87 -17.45 12.70
C VAL A 161 31.29 -17.07 12.30
N ALA A 162 32.01 -16.34 13.16
CA ALA A 162 33.41 -16.01 12.95
C ALA A 162 34.31 -17.26 12.94
N GLU A 163 34.05 -18.23 13.82
CA GLU A 163 34.81 -19.47 13.88
C GLU A 163 34.54 -20.36 12.67
N THR A 164 33.28 -20.55 12.26
CA THR A 164 32.94 -21.29 11.04
C THR A 164 33.53 -20.60 9.81
N THR A 165 33.47 -19.26 9.72
CA THR A 165 34.09 -18.51 8.61
C THR A 165 35.60 -18.72 8.57
N HIS A 166 36.26 -18.70 9.75
CA HIS A 166 37.68 -19.00 9.84
C HIS A 166 38.01 -20.43 9.36
N GLN A 167 37.18 -21.42 9.71
CA GLN A 167 37.33 -22.80 9.24
C GLN A 167 37.13 -22.92 7.71
N ILE A 168 36.12 -22.24 7.15
CA ILE A 168 35.87 -22.18 5.70
C ILE A 168 37.12 -21.65 4.97
N LEU A 169 37.73 -20.58 5.49
CA LEU A 169 38.89 -19.94 4.86
C LEU A 169 40.21 -20.72 5.01
N THR A 170 40.27 -21.69 5.93
CA THR A 170 41.48 -22.48 6.22
C THR A 170 41.42 -23.92 5.75
N THR A 171 40.24 -24.41 5.33
CA THR A 171 40.03 -25.79 4.83
C THR A 171 39.65 -25.82 3.35
N ILE A 172 40.09 -24.81 2.61
CA ILE A 172 39.84 -24.68 1.18
C ILE A 172 40.57 -25.80 0.42
N THR A 173 39.90 -26.39 -0.55
CA THR A 173 40.51 -27.31 -1.52
C THR A 173 40.34 -26.75 -2.93
N LEU A 174 41.42 -26.74 -3.70
CA LEU A 174 41.45 -26.24 -5.08
C LEU A 174 41.52 -27.40 -6.07
N SER A 175 40.75 -27.26 -7.16
CA SER A 175 40.81 -28.08 -8.37
C SER A 175 41.07 -27.19 -9.60
N GLU A 176 41.11 -27.73 -10.81
CA GLU A 176 41.42 -26.97 -12.03
C GLU A 176 40.44 -25.81 -12.30
N ASP A 177 39.15 -26.02 -12.02
CA ASP A 177 38.04 -25.08 -12.28
C ASP A 177 37.04 -24.94 -11.11
N HIS A 178 37.28 -25.64 -10.00
CA HIS A 178 36.45 -25.62 -8.80
C HIS A 178 37.24 -25.29 -7.54
N ILE A 179 36.57 -24.61 -6.61
CA ILE A 179 37.01 -24.44 -5.22
C ILE A 179 36.00 -25.12 -4.30
N SER A 180 36.44 -25.90 -3.32
CA SER A 180 35.53 -26.51 -2.33
C SER A 180 35.88 -26.06 -0.92
N PHE A 181 34.84 -25.84 -0.13
CA PHE A 181 34.89 -25.35 1.24
C PHE A 181 34.32 -26.41 2.16
N ARG A 182 34.93 -26.57 3.33
CA ARG A 182 34.38 -27.40 4.42
C ARG A 182 34.35 -26.61 5.71
N ALA A 183 33.42 -26.91 6.60
CA ALA A 183 33.46 -26.42 7.97
C ALA A 183 32.57 -27.25 8.88
N THR A 184 32.77 -27.09 10.17
CA THR A 184 31.79 -27.51 11.17
C THR A 184 31.01 -26.27 11.62
N LYS A 185 29.68 -26.36 11.62
CA LYS A 185 28.77 -25.28 12.02
C LYS A 185 27.90 -25.72 13.21
N PRO A 186 27.49 -24.77 14.08
CA PRO A 186 26.42 -24.99 15.05
C PRO A 186 25.07 -25.38 14.41
N ASP A 187 24.20 -26.03 15.19
CA ASP A 187 22.85 -26.44 14.76
C ASP A 187 21.95 -25.22 14.44
N ASP A 188 22.15 -24.11 15.14
CA ASP A 188 21.43 -22.84 14.98
C ASP A 188 22.16 -21.82 14.10
N PHE A 189 23.22 -22.22 13.40
CA PHE A 189 24.07 -21.32 12.60
C PHE A 189 23.29 -20.43 11.63
N TYR A 190 22.31 -21.01 10.92
CA TYR A 190 21.48 -20.24 9.99
C TYR A 190 20.59 -19.21 10.69
N ALA A 191 20.04 -19.55 11.86
CA ALA A 191 19.25 -18.62 12.65
C ALA A 191 20.12 -17.44 13.11
N GLN A 192 21.37 -17.68 13.52
CA GLN A 192 22.31 -16.63 13.91
C GLN A 192 22.72 -15.72 12.74
N VAL A 193 23.01 -16.29 11.57
CA VAL A 193 23.31 -15.50 10.35
C VAL A 193 22.10 -14.70 9.92
N LYS A 194 20.91 -15.30 9.91
CA LYS A 194 19.65 -14.63 9.56
C LYS A 194 19.33 -13.50 10.55
N GLU A 195 19.46 -13.75 11.85
CA GLU A 195 19.28 -12.74 12.90
C GLU A 195 20.26 -11.58 12.72
N SER A 196 21.51 -11.82 12.32
CA SER A 196 22.51 -10.77 12.06
C SER A 196 22.27 -9.97 10.76
N VAL A 197 21.54 -10.55 9.79
CA VAL A 197 21.12 -9.86 8.56
C VAL A 197 19.82 -9.08 8.81
N ASP A 198 18.94 -9.60 9.65
CA ASP A 198 17.71 -8.95 10.12
C ASP A 198 17.99 -7.90 11.22
N SER A 199 19.14 -7.97 11.89
CA SER A 199 19.59 -7.01 12.90
C SER A 199 20.83 -6.28 12.41
N ALA A 200 20.69 -4.99 12.11
CA ALA A 200 21.82 -4.13 11.77
C ALA A 200 22.83 -3.98 12.94
N SER A 201 22.60 -4.62 14.10
CA SER A 201 23.26 -4.38 15.40
C SER A 201 24.76 -4.63 15.41
N ASP A 202 25.27 -5.43 14.49
CA ASP A 202 26.63 -5.93 14.58
C ASP A 202 27.59 -5.02 13.76
N ILE A 203 27.15 -4.53 12.60
CA ILE A 203 27.75 -3.35 11.93
C ILE A 203 27.76 -2.12 12.85
N VAL A 204 26.77 -2.00 13.75
CA VAL A 204 26.59 -0.88 14.68
C VAL A 204 27.62 -0.90 15.83
N SER A 205 28.12 -2.07 16.22
CA SER A 205 29.13 -2.19 17.28
C SER A 205 30.52 -1.68 16.84
N ALA A 206 30.86 -1.88 15.56
CA ALA A 206 32.11 -1.40 14.92
C ALA A 206 32.19 0.12 14.80
N THR A 207 31.04 0.78 14.88
CA THR A 207 30.82 2.21 14.59
C THR A 207 30.46 2.98 15.86
N LYS A 208 30.78 2.43 17.03
CA LYS A 208 30.53 3.07 18.32
C LYS A 208 31.13 4.47 18.38
N GLY A 209 30.27 5.47 18.62
CA GLY A 209 30.66 6.88 18.67
C GLY A 209 30.94 7.52 17.30
N LEU A 210 30.54 6.90 16.19
CA LEU A 210 30.62 7.47 14.85
C LEU A 210 29.85 8.80 14.76
N VAL A 211 28.73 8.91 15.48
CA VAL A 211 27.96 10.15 15.61
C VAL A 211 28.40 10.88 16.88
N SER A 212 29.26 11.89 16.70
CA SER A 212 29.83 12.68 17.79
C SER A 212 29.15 14.06 17.90
N ASN A 213 27.97 14.08 18.52
CA ASN A 213 27.25 15.31 18.88
C ASN A 213 26.62 15.17 20.26
N ASP A 214 27.14 15.93 21.24
CA ASP A 214 26.72 15.82 22.64
C ASP A 214 25.28 16.32 22.87
N VAL A 215 24.86 17.37 22.16
CA VAL A 215 23.48 17.90 22.23
C VAL A 215 22.50 16.87 21.69
N LEU A 216 22.82 16.25 20.55
CA LEU A 216 22.01 15.17 19.98
C LEU A 216 21.89 14.00 20.97
N ARG A 217 23.01 13.57 21.57
CA ARG A 217 23.01 12.46 22.54
C ARG A 217 22.12 12.76 23.73
N GLU A 218 22.24 13.95 24.33
CA GLU A 218 21.43 14.38 25.47
C GLU A 218 19.93 14.36 25.12
N LYS A 219 19.57 14.89 23.95
CA LYS A 219 18.18 14.91 23.49
C LYS A 219 17.61 13.53 23.18
N VAL A 220 18.41 12.62 22.61
CA VAL A 220 17.99 11.22 22.41
C VAL A 220 17.70 10.55 23.75
N GLN A 221 18.56 10.74 24.76
CA GLN A 221 18.33 10.20 26.11
C GLN A 221 17.07 10.78 26.76
N GLU A 222 16.84 12.09 26.60
CA GLU A 222 15.63 12.77 27.09
C GLU A 222 14.35 12.19 26.43
N TYR A 223 14.37 12.00 25.12
CA TYR A 223 13.21 11.49 24.38
C TYR A 223 12.94 10.01 24.66
N LEU A 224 13.99 9.18 24.80
CA LEU A 224 13.85 7.80 25.26
C LEU A 224 13.16 7.74 26.64
N TYR A 225 13.62 8.56 27.59
CA TYR A 225 13.00 8.65 28.91
C TYR A 225 11.52 9.06 28.83
N LYS A 226 11.19 10.06 28.01
CA LYS A 226 9.79 10.51 27.83
C LYS A 226 8.92 9.44 27.15
N LEU A 227 9.46 8.70 26.18
CA LEU A 227 8.79 7.56 25.55
C LEU A 227 8.52 6.42 26.53
N ASP A 228 9.38 6.18 27.52
CA ASP A 228 9.18 5.15 28.56
C ASP A 228 8.10 5.52 29.58
N LYS A 229 7.81 6.82 29.73
CA LYS A 229 6.81 7.33 30.69
C LYS A 229 5.46 7.65 30.07
N ALA A 230 5.39 7.69 28.74
CA ALA A 230 4.14 7.97 28.04
C ALA A 230 3.21 6.74 28.02
N GLU A 231 1.91 7.00 28.14
CA GLU A 231 0.86 6.01 27.89
C GLU A 231 0.31 6.22 26.49
N PHE A 232 0.14 5.13 25.75
CA PHE A 232 -0.29 5.12 24.36
C PHE A 232 -1.54 4.26 24.20
N ASN A 233 -2.42 4.63 23.28
CA ASN A 233 -3.70 3.96 23.10
C ASN A 233 -3.66 2.86 22.03
N SER A 234 -2.64 2.84 21.18
CA SER A 234 -2.43 1.79 20.19
C SER A 234 -0.99 1.26 20.22
N ASN A 235 -0.68 0.29 19.37
CA ASN A 235 0.67 -0.19 19.07
C ASN A 235 1.16 0.31 17.69
N GLU A 236 0.57 1.39 17.16
CA GLU A 236 0.96 1.98 15.88
C GLU A 236 2.17 2.90 16.04
N LEU A 237 3.12 2.80 15.12
CA LEU A 237 4.32 3.63 15.07
C LEU A 237 3.96 5.11 14.90
N ALA A 238 2.88 5.42 14.18
CA ALA A 238 2.44 6.79 13.94
C ALA A 238 2.13 7.56 15.23
N GLU A 239 1.57 6.89 16.26
CA GLU A 239 1.32 7.53 17.56
C GLU A 239 2.63 7.94 18.24
N ARG A 240 3.69 7.12 18.11
CA ARG A 240 5.03 7.41 18.67
C ARG A 240 5.73 8.50 17.88
N VAL A 241 5.63 8.46 16.54
CA VAL A 241 6.12 9.54 15.66
C VAL A 241 5.49 10.86 16.04
N GLY A 242 4.16 10.92 16.17
CA GLY A 242 3.47 12.15 16.54
C GLY A 242 3.85 12.65 17.94
N PHE A 243 4.10 11.74 18.88
CA PHE A 243 4.59 12.07 20.22
C PHE A 243 6.01 12.68 20.18
N VAL A 244 6.99 12.02 19.56
CA VAL A 244 8.36 12.55 19.52
C VAL A 244 8.48 13.82 18.67
N MET A 245 7.65 13.98 17.64
CA MET A 245 7.57 15.22 16.87
C MET A 245 7.00 16.38 17.70
N THR A 246 6.12 16.08 18.66
CA THR A 246 5.65 17.08 19.65
C THR A 246 6.81 17.51 20.55
N LEU A 247 7.64 16.56 21.02
CA LEU A 247 8.81 16.88 21.83
C LEU A 247 9.83 17.73 21.05
N ALA A 248 10.12 17.34 19.80
CA ALA A 248 11.01 18.10 18.92
C ALA A 248 10.48 19.51 18.63
N SER A 249 9.17 19.67 18.45
CA SER A 249 8.54 20.98 18.28
C SER A 249 8.69 21.86 19.51
N VAL A 250 8.47 21.30 20.72
CA VAL A 250 8.65 22.02 21.98
C VAL A 250 10.09 22.49 22.16
N ASP A 251 11.07 21.63 21.91
CA ASP A 251 12.49 21.98 22.00
C ASP A 251 12.90 23.02 20.96
N THR A 252 12.37 22.93 19.74
CA THR A 252 12.60 23.92 18.69
C THR A 252 12.14 25.32 19.12
N ILE A 253 11.03 25.40 19.87
CA ILE A 253 10.48 26.66 20.38
C ILE A 253 11.28 27.19 21.58
N SER A 254 11.83 26.30 22.42
CA SER A 254 12.50 26.67 23.67
C SER A 254 14.01 26.92 23.55
N ASP A 255 14.69 26.35 22.55
CA ASP A 255 16.16 26.20 22.57
C ASP A 255 16.83 26.48 21.18
N ASP A 256 17.04 27.77 20.86
CA ASP A 256 17.83 28.31 19.72
C ASP A 256 17.53 27.77 18.30
N GLY A 257 16.37 27.15 18.08
CA GLY A 257 15.81 26.93 16.74
C GLY A 257 16.59 25.98 15.84
N GLN A 258 17.04 24.82 16.35
CA GLN A 258 17.66 23.73 15.56
C GLN A 258 16.68 22.58 15.25
N PRO A 259 15.60 22.80 14.48
CA PRO A 259 14.54 21.81 14.29
C PRO A 259 15.03 20.51 13.64
N ALA A 260 16.03 20.58 12.76
CA ALA A 260 16.61 19.39 12.13
C ALA A 260 17.35 18.50 13.15
N LEU A 261 18.05 19.08 14.12
CA LEU A 261 18.74 18.34 15.17
C LEU A 261 17.74 17.67 16.13
N TYR A 262 16.68 18.37 16.51
CA TYR A 262 15.64 17.80 17.37
C TYR A 262 14.82 16.72 16.66
N ASN A 263 14.57 16.86 15.35
CA ASN A 263 13.98 15.78 14.55
C ASN A 263 14.91 14.58 14.42
N GLN A 264 16.22 14.82 14.29
CA GLN A 264 17.23 13.76 14.31
C GLN A 264 17.21 13.02 15.66
N ALA A 265 17.12 13.75 16.79
CA ALA A 265 16.99 13.15 18.11
C ALA A 265 15.71 12.31 18.24
N ALA A 266 14.58 12.82 17.72
CA ALA A 266 13.31 12.11 17.67
C ALA A 266 13.43 10.80 16.88
N LEU A 267 14.07 10.83 15.71
CA LEU A 267 14.27 9.64 14.89
C LEU A 267 15.15 8.61 15.59
N TRP A 268 16.30 9.02 16.14
CA TRP A 268 17.18 8.12 16.88
C TRP A 268 16.49 7.47 18.09
N ALA A 269 15.68 8.23 18.84
CA ALA A 269 14.93 7.69 19.97
C ALA A 269 13.92 6.61 19.53
N LEU A 270 13.22 6.83 18.41
CA LEU A 270 12.34 5.82 17.83
C LEU A 270 13.10 4.58 17.40
N SER A 271 14.19 4.74 16.66
CA SER A 271 14.98 3.64 16.13
C SER A 271 15.63 2.80 17.22
N VAL A 272 16.17 3.43 18.27
CA VAL A 272 16.78 2.71 19.40
C VAL A 272 15.74 1.89 20.16
N LYS A 273 14.56 2.46 20.41
CA LYS A 273 13.54 1.81 21.23
C LYS A 273 12.71 0.76 20.48
N TYR A 274 12.31 1.08 19.25
CA TYR A 274 11.33 0.32 18.48
C TYR A 274 11.91 -0.37 17.24
N GLY A 275 13.15 -0.05 16.86
CA GLY A 275 13.88 -0.74 15.79
C GLY A 275 14.87 -1.73 16.39
N ASN A 276 16.03 -1.23 16.85
CA ASN A 276 17.10 -2.05 17.42
C ASN A 276 17.88 -1.29 18.51
N PRO A 277 17.96 -1.79 19.76
CA PRO A 277 18.75 -1.20 20.83
C PRO A 277 20.24 -1.05 20.50
N GLY A 278 20.75 -1.87 19.57
CA GLY A 278 22.07 -1.74 18.97
C GLY A 278 22.36 -0.32 18.49
N PHE A 279 21.38 0.37 17.91
CA PHE A 279 21.51 1.74 17.40
C PHE A 279 21.97 2.76 18.45
N ALA A 280 21.83 2.45 19.75
CA ALA A 280 22.37 3.28 20.83
C ALA A 280 23.90 3.40 20.78
N ASP A 281 24.62 2.40 20.25
CA ASP A 281 26.08 2.41 20.20
C ASP A 281 26.62 3.49 19.25
N PHE A 282 25.92 3.82 18.15
CA PHE A 282 26.32 4.91 17.24
C PHE A 282 26.48 6.24 17.98
N LEU A 283 25.63 6.48 18.98
CA LEU A 283 25.59 7.68 19.81
C LEU A 283 26.34 7.51 21.14
N ASN A 284 26.88 6.31 21.43
CA ASN A 284 27.48 5.95 22.71
C ASN A 284 26.50 6.12 23.91
N ILE A 285 25.27 5.62 23.75
CA ILE A 285 24.22 5.61 24.79
C ILE A 285 24.15 4.20 25.42
N GLU A 286 23.96 4.13 26.74
CA GLU A 286 23.81 2.85 27.44
C GLU A 286 22.47 2.16 27.11
N LYS A 287 22.53 0.89 26.69
CA LYS A 287 21.36 0.08 26.29
C LYS A 287 20.50 -0.40 27.46
N SER A 288 21.04 -0.40 28.68
CA SER A 288 20.44 -1.01 29.88
C SER A 288 19.05 -0.46 30.27
N ASN A 289 18.66 0.69 29.72
CA ASN A 289 17.39 1.34 30.01
C ASN A 289 16.33 1.18 28.90
N VAL A 290 16.63 0.47 27.80
CA VAL A 290 15.72 0.39 26.64
C VAL A 290 14.91 -0.90 26.70
N LYS A 291 13.61 -0.79 27.01
CA LYS A 291 12.66 -1.91 26.87
C LYS A 291 12.19 -1.98 25.41
N GLN A 292 12.43 -3.11 24.75
CA GLN A 292 11.92 -3.32 23.39
C GLN A 292 10.40 -3.51 23.40
N GLU A 293 9.77 -2.80 22.48
CA GLU A 293 8.35 -2.90 22.15
C GLU A 293 8.25 -2.99 20.62
N ILE A 294 7.39 -3.86 20.12
CA ILE A 294 7.19 -4.02 18.67
C ILE A 294 5.99 -3.16 18.26
N LEU A 295 6.21 -2.30 17.28
CA LEU A 295 5.19 -1.40 16.74
C LEU A 295 4.79 -1.83 15.33
N ARG A 296 3.66 -1.27 14.88
CA ARG A 296 3.09 -1.56 13.57
C ARG A 296 3.02 -0.30 12.69
N ILE A 297 3.16 -0.51 11.40
CA ILE A 297 2.76 0.42 10.34
C ILE A 297 1.85 -0.41 9.45
N LYS A 298 0.68 0.12 9.08
CA LYS A 298 -0.28 -0.61 8.25
C LYS A 298 -0.63 -1.98 8.85
N GLY A 299 -0.67 -2.04 10.19
CA GLY A 299 -0.91 -3.25 10.98
C GLY A 299 0.19 -4.32 10.98
N ARG A 300 1.32 -4.05 10.33
CA ARG A 300 2.44 -4.98 10.13
C ARG A 300 3.67 -4.57 10.93
N GLU A 301 4.28 -5.55 11.62
CA GLU A 301 5.43 -5.34 12.51
C GLU A 301 6.74 -5.21 11.74
N ASP A 302 6.92 -6.05 10.74
CA ASP A 302 8.05 -6.06 9.80
C ASP A 302 8.19 -4.73 9.06
N LEU A 303 7.10 -4.14 8.57
CA LEU A 303 7.15 -2.82 7.89
C LEU A 303 7.69 -1.71 8.80
N SER A 304 7.42 -1.74 10.10
CA SER A 304 7.98 -0.79 11.05
C SER A 304 9.49 -0.94 11.16
N LEU A 305 9.99 -2.17 11.12
CA LEU A 305 11.42 -2.45 11.17
C LEU A 305 12.12 -1.98 9.89
N HIS A 306 11.59 -2.32 8.70
CA HIS A 306 12.08 -1.82 7.42
C HIS A 306 12.17 -0.28 7.42
N PHE A 307 11.08 0.38 7.82
CA PHE A 307 11.04 1.83 7.94
C PHE A 307 12.11 2.40 8.89
N LEU A 308 12.21 1.90 10.13
CA LEU A 308 13.14 2.44 11.14
C LEU A 308 14.61 2.13 10.81
N TYR A 309 14.90 0.94 10.28
CA TYR A 309 16.27 0.58 9.88
C TYR A 309 16.74 1.45 8.73
N SER A 310 15.93 1.57 7.68
CA SER A 310 16.24 2.41 6.52
C SER A 310 16.40 3.88 6.92
N ALA A 311 15.52 4.39 7.79
CA ALA A 311 15.62 5.74 8.32
C ALA A 311 16.90 5.97 9.14
N THR A 312 17.37 4.96 9.88
CA THR A 312 18.58 5.05 10.73
C THR A 312 19.86 4.98 9.92
N LEU A 313 19.93 4.08 8.94
CA LEU A 313 21.10 3.94 8.06
C LEU A 313 21.34 5.21 7.23
N GLU A 314 20.28 5.95 6.90
CA GLU A 314 20.41 7.27 6.29
C GLU A 314 21.16 8.26 7.17
N GLN A 315 20.89 8.27 8.49
CA GLN A 315 21.52 9.22 9.43
C GLN A 315 23.04 9.05 9.55
N VAL A 316 23.57 7.89 9.17
CA VAL A 316 25.01 7.59 9.15
C VAL A 316 25.61 7.60 7.73
N SER A 317 24.89 8.17 6.75
CA SER A 317 25.31 8.27 5.34
C SER A 317 25.57 6.93 4.64
N LEU A 318 24.81 5.89 5.03
CA LEU A 318 24.89 4.54 4.45
C LEU A 318 23.69 4.24 3.53
N GLU A 319 23.07 5.27 2.93
CA GLU A 319 21.90 5.20 2.04
C GLU A 319 21.95 4.02 1.06
N SER A 320 23.03 3.95 0.26
CA SER A 320 23.15 2.95 -0.80
C SER A 320 23.26 1.52 -0.28
N LEU A 321 23.62 1.36 1.00
CA LEU A 321 23.63 0.07 1.66
C LEU A 321 22.24 -0.29 2.19
N GLY A 322 21.46 0.66 2.73
CA GLY A 322 20.10 0.40 3.23
C GLY A 322 19.18 -0.17 2.14
N LEU A 323 19.07 0.53 1.00
CA LEU A 323 18.27 0.03 -0.14
C LEU A 323 18.84 -1.26 -0.74
N GLY A 324 20.18 -1.38 -0.83
CA GLY A 324 20.83 -2.56 -1.37
C GLY A 324 20.65 -3.82 -0.50
N ILE A 325 20.60 -3.66 0.83
CA ILE A 325 20.33 -4.72 1.80
C ILE A 325 18.86 -5.11 1.75
N GLY A 326 17.93 -4.14 1.75
CA GLY A 326 16.50 -4.41 1.62
C GLY A 326 16.18 -5.19 0.33
N GLU A 327 16.63 -4.71 -0.83
CA GLU A 327 16.45 -5.43 -2.10
C GLU A 327 17.07 -6.83 -2.11
N PHE A 328 18.18 -7.03 -1.40
CA PHE A 328 18.83 -8.34 -1.30
C PHE A 328 18.05 -9.29 -0.39
N LYS A 329 17.49 -8.79 0.71
CA LYS A 329 16.58 -9.56 1.55
C LYS A 329 15.37 -10.04 0.75
N GLU A 330 14.69 -9.13 0.05
CA GLU A 330 13.55 -9.49 -0.82
C GLU A 330 13.93 -10.53 -1.89
N PHE A 331 15.15 -10.42 -2.42
CA PHE A 331 15.70 -11.38 -3.35
C PHE A 331 15.93 -12.75 -2.70
N LEU A 332 16.47 -12.81 -1.47
CA LEU A 332 16.66 -14.07 -0.74
C LEU A 332 15.31 -14.71 -0.41
N ASP A 333 14.34 -13.92 0.02
CA ASP A 333 12.99 -14.37 0.36
C ASP A 333 12.21 -14.88 -0.87
N SER A 334 12.58 -14.45 -2.09
CA SER A 334 12.04 -14.98 -3.35
C SER A 334 12.47 -16.42 -3.70
N GLY A 335 13.38 -17.02 -2.93
CA GLY A 335 13.85 -18.40 -3.07
C GLY A 335 12.88 -19.45 -2.50
N SER A 336 13.11 -20.73 -2.84
CA SER A 336 12.29 -21.85 -2.31
C SER A 336 12.35 -21.90 -0.78
N GLY A 337 11.21 -21.74 -0.12
CA GLY A 337 11.08 -21.74 1.35
C GLY A 337 11.11 -20.37 2.02
N GLY A 338 11.30 -19.27 1.27
CA GLY A 338 11.17 -17.90 1.76
C GLY A 338 9.73 -17.35 1.66
N SER A 339 9.50 -16.15 2.18
CA SER A 339 8.21 -15.45 2.16
C SER A 339 7.81 -14.92 0.77
N GLY A 340 8.74 -14.86 -0.18
CA GLY A 340 8.56 -14.23 -1.49
C GLY A 340 8.93 -12.74 -1.49
N PHE A 341 9.19 -12.19 -2.68
CA PHE A 341 9.51 -10.77 -2.87
C PHE A 341 8.29 -9.88 -2.57
N SER A 342 8.46 -8.83 -1.76
CA SER A 342 7.42 -7.86 -1.38
C SER A 342 7.75 -6.43 -1.81
N PHE A 343 6.86 -5.84 -2.62
CA PHE A 343 6.93 -4.41 -2.91
C PHE A 343 6.45 -3.54 -1.73
N ALA A 344 5.71 -4.11 -0.77
CA ALA A 344 5.33 -3.39 0.44
C ALA A 344 6.53 -3.18 1.37
N ASP A 345 7.41 -4.18 1.48
CA ASP A 345 8.64 -4.11 2.27
C ASP A 345 9.59 -3.06 1.66
N MET A 346 9.73 -3.07 0.32
CA MET A 346 10.41 -1.99 -0.39
C MET A 346 9.79 -0.61 -0.17
N ALA A 347 8.47 -0.51 -0.12
CA ALA A 347 7.78 0.74 0.16
C ALA A 347 8.10 1.26 1.57
N ALA A 348 8.24 0.36 2.54
CA ALA A 348 8.66 0.72 3.89
C ALA A 348 10.10 1.22 3.95
N ASP A 349 11.03 0.55 3.25
CA ASP A 349 12.42 0.97 3.18
C ASP A 349 12.57 2.35 2.54
N ILE A 350 11.93 2.56 1.38
CA ILE A 350 11.93 3.85 0.68
C ILE A 350 11.25 4.93 1.54
N ALA A 351 10.13 4.60 2.20
CA ALA A 351 9.45 5.54 3.08
C ALA A 351 10.33 5.96 4.27
N GLY A 352 11.03 5.02 4.91
CA GLY A 352 11.95 5.30 6.02
C GLY A 352 13.10 6.20 5.59
N LEU A 353 13.70 5.89 4.44
CA LEU A 353 14.78 6.69 3.84
C LEU A 353 14.34 8.13 3.55
N GLU A 354 13.24 8.29 2.80
CA GLU A 354 12.71 9.62 2.43
C GLU A 354 12.24 10.40 3.65
N PHE A 355 11.65 9.71 4.64
CA PHE A 355 11.24 10.33 5.89
C PHE A 355 12.43 10.93 6.63
N ALA A 356 13.48 10.14 6.85
CA ALA A 356 14.71 10.58 7.51
C ALA A 356 15.32 11.79 6.80
N LYS A 357 15.54 11.70 5.49
CA LYS A 357 16.06 12.80 4.65
C LYS A 357 15.24 14.07 4.79
N TYR A 358 13.92 13.95 4.77
CA TYR A 358 13.03 15.09 4.81
C TYR A 358 13.06 15.78 6.17
N ILE A 359 12.87 15.03 7.26
CA ILE A 359 12.69 15.60 8.59
C ILE A 359 14.01 16.15 9.17
N THR A 360 15.18 15.65 8.72
CA THR A 360 16.50 16.12 9.16
C THR A 360 17.21 16.98 8.12
N GLY A 361 16.59 17.25 6.96
CA GLY A 361 17.23 17.92 5.83
C GLY A 361 17.40 19.42 6.01
N THR A 362 16.31 20.19 5.90
CA THR A 362 16.33 21.66 6.05
C THR A 362 15.51 22.07 7.27
N ALA A 363 15.80 23.25 7.82
CA ALA A 363 15.01 23.78 8.93
C ALA A 363 13.53 23.96 8.58
N GLU A 364 13.21 24.36 7.34
CA GLU A 364 11.83 24.49 6.87
C GLU A 364 11.10 23.14 6.86
N ASN A 365 11.73 22.10 6.28
CA ASN A 365 11.14 20.76 6.24
C ASN A 365 10.98 20.19 7.64
N ALA A 366 11.96 20.41 8.51
CA ALA A 366 11.94 19.94 9.88
C ALA A 366 10.78 20.55 10.69
N VAL A 367 10.59 21.87 10.62
CA VAL A 367 9.45 22.57 11.26
C VAL A 367 8.12 22.13 10.67
N ARG A 368 8.06 21.92 9.34
CA ARG A 368 6.85 21.42 8.69
C ARG A 368 6.49 20.02 9.19
N ALA A 369 7.46 19.12 9.28
CA ALA A 369 7.25 17.77 9.80
C ALA A 369 6.72 17.80 11.24
N GLN A 370 7.35 18.60 12.11
CA GLN A 370 6.87 18.85 13.47
C GLN A 370 5.42 19.34 13.47
N THR A 371 5.11 20.36 12.67
CA THR A 371 3.76 20.96 12.60
C THR A 371 2.70 19.94 12.14
N LEU A 372 3.03 19.14 11.13
CA LEU A 372 2.08 18.20 10.54
C LEU A 372 1.85 16.96 11.42
N LEU A 373 2.91 16.45 12.06
CA LEU A 373 2.90 15.17 12.76
C LEU A 373 2.62 15.30 14.26
N SER A 374 2.89 16.46 14.88
CA SER A 374 2.73 16.64 16.34
C SER A 374 1.34 16.22 16.84
N GLY A 375 1.32 15.25 17.75
CA GLY A 375 0.10 14.73 18.38
C GLY A 375 -0.81 13.96 17.43
N LYS A 376 -0.36 13.60 16.22
CA LYS A 376 -1.15 12.85 15.24
C LYS A 376 -0.77 11.38 15.24
N ALA A 377 -1.73 10.50 15.53
CA ALA A 377 -1.62 9.06 15.32
C ALA A 377 -2.13 8.68 13.91
N ASN A 378 -1.49 9.20 12.86
CA ASN A 378 -1.91 8.97 11.48
C ASN A 378 -0.71 8.71 10.56
N GLU A 379 -0.48 7.43 10.26
CA GLU A 379 0.58 6.96 9.37
C GLU A 379 0.48 7.48 7.94
N ARG A 380 -0.74 7.78 7.44
CA ARG A 380 -0.95 8.27 6.07
C ARG A 380 -0.26 9.60 5.81
N LEU A 381 0.12 10.32 6.87
CA LEU A 381 0.88 11.56 6.77
C LEU A 381 2.29 11.32 6.23
N PHE A 382 2.90 10.15 6.48
CA PHE A 382 4.31 9.87 6.15
C PHE A 382 4.57 8.52 5.47
N PHE A 383 3.60 7.60 5.44
CA PHE A 383 3.72 6.26 4.88
C PHE A 383 2.69 6.03 3.74
N PRO A 384 3.09 5.43 2.61
CA PRO A 384 2.23 5.28 1.44
C PRO A 384 1.17 4.17 1.61
N ALA A 385 0.20 4.15 0.68
CA ALA A 385 -0.68 3.01 0.49
C ALA A 385 0.08 1.82 -0.13
N ILE A 386 -0.15 0.63 0.42
CA ILE A 386 0.57 -0.61 0.08
C ILE A 386 -0.35 -1.78 -0.31
N ASN A 387 -1.65 -1.68 -0.07
CA ASN A 387 -2.63 -2.74 -0.27
C ASN A 387 -2.63 -3.32 -1.68
N ASP A 388 -2.44 -2.49 -2.71
CA ASP A 388 -2.37 -2.92 -4.12
C ASP A 388 -0.92 -3.19 -4.61
N LEU A 389 0.05 -3.33 -3.70
CA LEU A 389 1.40 -3.75 -4.05
C LEU A 389 1.48 -5.28 -4.11
N LEU A 390 2.31 -5.80 -5.04
CA LEU A 390 2.49 -7.24 -5.17
C LEU A 390 3.40 -7.75 -4.06
N GLU A 391 3.03 -8.89 -3.49
CA GLU A 391 3.77 -9.54 -2.41
C GLU A 391 3.82 -11.05 -2.62
N GLY A 392 4.73 -11.72 -1.92
CA GLY A 392 4.83 -13.18 -1.94
C GLY A 392 5.26 -13.75 -3.30
N LEU A 393 5.93 -12.95 -4.14
CA LEU A 393 6.33 -13.40 -5.47
C LEU A 393 7.57 -14.29 -5.39
N SER A 394 7.47 -15.51 -5.91
CA SER A 394 8.67 -16.28 -6.26
C SER A 394 9.48 -15.53 -7.30
N TYR A 395 10.79 -15.78 -7.38
CA TYR A 395 11.62 -15.09 -8.35
C TYR A 395 11.14 -15.27 -9.80
N ASP A 396 10.82 -16.50 -10.20
CA ASP A 396 10.34 -16.78 -11.56
C ASP A 396 9.07 -15.98 -11.86
N LYS A 397 8.19 -15.83 -10.86
CA LYS A 397 6.97 -15.05 -11.00
C LYS A 397 7.24 -13.55 -11.05
N LEU A 398 8.20 -13.05 -10.26
CA LEU A 398 8.66 -11.65 -10.32
C LEU A 398 9.19 -11.32 -11.72
N VAL A 399 10.04 -12.18 -12.29
CA VAL A 399 10.58 -11.99 -13.65
C VAL A 399 9.48 -12.04 -14.70
N GLU A 400 8.54 -12.98 -14.58
CA GLU A 400 7.41 -13.12 -15.50
C GLU A 400 6.51 -11.87 -15.50
N VAL A 401 6.19 -11.34 -14.31
CA VAL A 401 5.18 -10.29 -14.12
C VAL A 401 5.77 -8.89 -14.20
N ILE A 402 6.91 -8.67 -13.56
CA ILE A 402 7.57 -7.36 -13.45
C ILE A 402 8.82 -7.28 -14.33
N GLY A 403 9.55 -8.37 -14.53
CA GLY A 403 10.82 -8.38 -15.25
C GLY A 403 12.03 -8.47 -14.31
N GLU A 404 13.20 -8.77 -14.89
CA GLU A 404 14.45 -8.94 -14.13
C GLU A 404 14.90 -7.63 -13.45
N LYS A 405 15.66 -7.74 -12.36
CA LYS A 405 16.26 -6.59 -11.69
C LYS A 405 17.09 -5.75 -12.69
N GLY A 406 16.90 -4.44 -12.65
CA GLY A 406 17.55 -3.50 -13.56
C GLY A 406 16.88 -3.38 -14.94
N SER A 407 15.90 -4.23 -15.26
CA SER A 407 15.06 -4.06 -16.46
C SER A 407 14.25 -2.76 -16.39
N LYS A 408 13.81 -2.29 -17.56
CA LYS A 408 13.00 -1.07 -17.66
C LYS A 408 11.70 -1.18 -16.86
N GLU A 409 11.08 -2.35 -16.89
CA GLU A 409 9.84 -2.65 -16.19
C GLU A 409 10.03 -2.72 -14.68
N TYR A 410 11.08 -3.39 -14.20
CA TYR A 410 11.42 -3.42 -12.77
C TYR A 410 11.67 -2.01 -12.24
N ASN A 411 12.50 -1.22 -12.92
CA ASN A 411 12.77 0.17 -12.52
C ASN A 411 11.50 1.03 -12.54
N LYS A 412 10.54 0.75 -13.43
CA LYS A 412 9.24 1.42 -13.44
C LYS A 412 8.38 1.01 -12.24
N ALA A 413 8.44 -0.24 -11.80
CA ALA A 413 7.76 -0.70 -10.59
C ALA A 413 8.33 -0.02 -9.34
N ILE A 414 9.65 0.07 -9.21
CA ILE A 414 10.32 0.81 -8.13
C ILE A 414 9.94 2.30 -8.16
N ALA A 415 10.04 2.94 -9.33
CA ALA A 415 9.66 4.35 -9.47
C ALA A 415 8.19 4.62 -9.10
N ARG A 416 7.28 3.65 -9.28
CA ARG A 416 5.89 3.75 -8.82
C ARG A 416 5.81 3.75 -7.30
N VAL A 417 6.58 2.90 -6.62
CA VAL A 417 6.65 2.88 -5.15
C VAL A 417 7.20 4.20 -4.62
N GLU A 418 8.31 4.69 -5.18
CA GLU A 418 8.88 5.98 -4.78
C GLU A 418 7.91 7.16 -5.00
N ASP A 419 7.20 7.19 -6.14
CA ASP A 419 6.20 8.21 -6.43
C ASP A 419 5.05 8.21 -5.42
N ARG A 420 4.63 7.04 -4.93
CA ARG A 420 3.64 6.93 -3.85
C ARG A 420 4.16 7.52 -2.55
N VAL A 421 5.41 7.18 -2.17
CA VAL A 421 6.06 7.74 -0.98
C VAL A 421 6.08 9.25 -1.08
N ARG A 422 6.54 9.82 -2.19
CA ARG A 422 6.63 11.29 -2.39
C ARG A 422 5.27 12.01 -2.42
N LYS A 423 4.16 11.31 -2.58
CA LYS A 423 2.80 11.89 -2.63
C LYS A 423 2.11 11.99 -1.28
N VAL A 424 2.65 11.38 -0.21
CA VAL A 424 2.05 11.51 1.12
C VAL A 424 2.07 12.98 1.60
N PRO A 425 1.15 13.39 2.49
CA PRO A 425 0.99 14.79 2.93
C PRO A 425 2.24 15.46 3.51
N LEU A 426 3.16 14.69 4.09
CA LEU A 426 4.42 15.23 4.62
C LEU A 426 5.20 15.97 3.53
N TYR A 427 5.37 15.35 2.36
CA TYR A 427 6.15 15.89 1.25
C TYR A 427 5.30 16.75 0.30
N ASN A 428 4.02 16.43 0.15
CA ASN A 428 3.13 17.12 -0.78
C ASN A 428 2.30 18.20 -0.08
N LYS A 429 2.69 19.48 -0.27
CA LYS A 429 1.93 20.67 0.22
C LYS A 429 0.57 20.81 -0.46
N ASN A 430 0.43 20.28 -1.66
CA ASN A 430 -0.81 20.27 -2.43
C ASN A 430 -1.50 18.93 -2.18
N GLY A 431 -2.06 18.73 -0.98
CA GLY A 431 -3.14 17.75 -0.83
C GLY A 431 -4.11 17.97 -1.99
N LEU A 432 -4.52 16.90 -2.68
CA LEU A 432 -5.25 16.95 -3.96
C LEU A 432 -6.53 17.78 -3.81
N ASN A 433 -6.41 19.11 -3.90
CA ASN A 433 -7.51 20.06 -3.89
C ASN A 433 -8.11 20.00 -5.27
N ILE A 434 -8.99 19.02 -5.48
CA ILE A 434 -9.80 18.96 -6.67
C ILE A 434 -10.90 19.97 -6.46
N LEU A 435 -10.86 21.08 -7.20
CA LEU A 435 -11.94 22.05 -7.20
C LEU A 435 -13.19 21.34 -7.72
N PRO A 436 -14.27 21.25 -6.93
CA PRO A 436 -15.53 20.73 -7.44
C PRO A 436 -16.02 21.68 -8.54
N ILE A 437 -16.14 21.18 -9.76
CA ILE A 437 -16.80 21.92 -10.84
C ILE A 437 -18.30 21.86 -10.55
N GLU A 438 -19.02 22.96 -10.77
CA GLU A 438 -20.49 22.95 -10.78
C GLU A 438 -20.98 21.73 -11.57
N TYR A 439 -21.86 20.96 -10.95
CA TYR A 439 -22.44 19.77 -11.57
C TYR A 439 -23.95 19.82 -11.45
N ARG A 440 -24.62 19.93 -12.60
CA ARG A 440 -26.07 19.84 -12.71
C ARG A 440 -26.46 18.55 -13.37
N ASN A 441 -27.55 17.96 -12.89
CA ASN A 441 -28.14 16.81 -13.53
C ASN A 441 -28.67 17.25 -14.91
N PRO A 442 -28.17 16.65 -16.01
CA PRO A 442 -28.62 17.00 -17.36
C PRO A 442 -30.09 16.65 -17.62
N ILE A 443 -30.72 15.82 -16.78
CA ILE A 443 -32.13 15.41 -16.92
C ILE A 443 -33.09 16.51 -16.44
N GLY A 444 -32.67 17.38 -15.52
CA GLY A 444 -33.53 18.40 -14.91
C GLY A 444 -34.81 17.80 -14.30
N ASN A 445 -35.97 18.44 -14.50
CA ASN A 445 -37.27 17.96 -14.00
C ASN A 445 -38.00 16.98 -14.95
N ASN A 446 -37.35 16.51 -16.01
CA ASN A 446 -37.99 15.68 -17.06
C ASN A 446 -37.85 14.17 -16.81
N GLY A 447 -37.34 13.76 -15.66
CA GLY A 447 -37.19 12.35 -15.28
C GLY A 447 -38.23 11.88 -14.28
N LYS A 448 -38.10 10.61 -13.89
CA LYS A 448 -38.81 10.02 -12.75
C LYS A 448 -37.92 9.00 -12.04
N TRP A 449 -38.32 8.62 -10.83
CA TRP A 449 -37.64 7.59 -10.05
C TRP A 449 -37.94 6.20 -10.61
N TYR A 450 -36.88 5.43 -10.84
CA TYR A 450 -36.90 4.03 -11.23
C TYR A 450 -36.25 3.19 -10.14
N VAL A 451 -36.83 2.03 -9.83
CA VAL A 451 -36.27 1.07 -8.88
C VAL A 451 -35.42 0.06 -9.63
N VAL A 452 -34.17 -0.09 -9.23
CA VAL A 452 -33.24 -0.99 -9.89
C VAL A 452 -32.49 -1.87 -8.90
N ASP A 453 -32.07 -3.02 -9.40
CA ASP A 453 -31.07 -3.88 -8.77
C ASP A 453 -29.97 -4.18 -9.77
N THR A 454 -28.75 -3.76 -9.46
CA THR A 454 -27.63 -3.78 -10.40
C THR A 454 -26.58 -4.82 -10.06
N HIS A 455 -26.88 -5.76 -9.15
CA HIS A 455 -25.94 -6.82 -8.78
C HIS A 455 -26.70 -8.11 -8.43
N MET A 456 -26.54 -9.16 -9.23
CA MET A 456 -27.09 -10.50 -8.98
C MET A 456 -26.40 -11.55 -9.85
N HIS A 457 -26.56 -12.82 -9.45
CA HIS A 457 -25.88 -13.97 -10.06
C HIS A 457 -26.87 -15.02 -10.54
N THR A 458 -26.49 -15.74 -11.59
CA THR A 458 -27.30 -16.75 -12.26
C THR A 458 -26.57 -18.09 -12.29
N THR A 459 -27.21 -19.11 -12.86
CA THR A 459 -26.59 -20.40 -13.16
C THR A 459 -25.40 -20.32 -14.14
N TYR A 460 -25.08 -19.15 -14.69
CA TYR A 460 -23.88 -18.93 -15.50
C TYR A 460 -22.62 -18.63 -14.67
N SER A 461 -22.78 -18.36 -13.36
CA SER A 461 -21.71 -18.34 -12.37
C SER A 461 -22.05 -19.28 -11.20
N ASP A 462 -22.27 -18.73 -10.01
CA ASP A 462 -22.54 -19.46 -8.76
C ASP A 462 -23.95 -19.18 -8.19
N GLY A 463 -24.80 -18.49 -8.95
CA GLY A 463 -26.22 -18.37 -8.65
C GLY A 463 -27.00 -19.66 -8.94
N HIS A 464 -28.11 -19.86 -8.22
CA HIS A 464 -28.93 -21.07 -8.34
C HIS A 464 -30.17 -20.92 -9.25
N ASN A 465 -30.37 -19.73 -9.84
CA ASN A 465 -31.54 -19.41 -10.63
C ASN A 465 -31.20 -19.01 -12.06
N SER A 466 -32.11 -19.35 -12.98
CA SER A 466 -31.98 -18.93 -14.38
C SER A 466 -32.28 -17.44 -14.56
N ILE A 467 -31.84 -16.87 -15.69
CA ILE A 467 -32.13 -15.48 -16.05
C ILE A 467 -33.64 -15.21 -16.13
N ASP A 468 -34.43 -16.15 -16.67
CA ASP A 468 -35.90 -16.02 -16.73
C ASP A 468 -36.52 -15.93 -15.34
N GLU A 469 -36.09 -16.78 -14.40
CA GLU A 469 -36.61 -16.79 -13.04
C GLU A 469 -36.30 -15.49 -12.30
N LEU A 470 -35.07 -14.98 -12.43
CA LEU A 470 -34.69 -13.69 -11.85
C LEU A 470 -35.49 -12.55 -12.46
N ALA A 471 -35.61 -12.49 -13.79
CA ALA A 471 -36.37 -11.45 -14.47
C ALA A 471 -37.85 -11.46 -14.06
N ARG A 472 -38.46 -12.65 -13.95
CA ARG A 472 -39.83 -12.83 -13.46
C ARG A 472 -40.00 -12.26 -12.06
N GLN A 473 -39.11 -12.62 -11.13
CA GLN A 473 -39.24 -12.20 -9.74
C GLN A 473 -38.91 -10.71 -9.57
N ALA A 474 -37.88 -10.20 -10.23
CA ALA A 474 -37.58 -8.79 -10.30
C ALA A 474 -38.80 -7.98 -10.75
N SER A 475 -39.48 -8.41 -11.82
CA SER A 475 -40.72 -7.78 -12.29
C SER A 475 -41.85 -7.87 -11.25
N ASN A 476 -42.00 -9.01 -10.56
CA ASN A 476 -43.03 -9.18 -9.52
C ASN A 476 -42.79 -8.30 -8.28
N TYR A 477 -41.53 -8.05 -7.93
CA TYR A 477 -41.15 -7.19 -6.79
C TYR A 477 -41.00 -5.71 -7.18
N GLY A 478 -41.28 -5.36 -8.44
CA GLY A 478 -41.35 -3.98 -8.90
C GLY A 478 -40.00 -3.36 -9.27
N CYS A 479 -39.02 -4.15 -9.70
CA CYS A 479 -37.87 -3.60 -10.41
C CYS A 479 -38.32 -3.03 -11.76
N ASP A 480 -37.81 -1.86 -12.12
CA ASP A 480 -37.92 -1.27 -13.46
C ASP A 480 -36.74 -1.66 -14.37
N ALA A 481 -35.57 -1.93 -13.76
CA ALA A 481 -34.41 -2.50 -14.43
C ALA A 481 -33.59 -3.40 -13.51
N ILE A 482 -32.95 -4.40 -14.09
CA ILE A 482 -31.96 -5.26 -13.43
C ILE A 482 -30.66 -5.32 -14.23
N ALA A 483 -29.54 -5.59 -13.56
CA ALA A 483 -28.29 -5.99 -14.23
C ALA A 483 -27.89 -7.40 -13.78
N ILE A 484 -27.65 -8.29 -14.75
CA ILE A 484 -27.08 -9.61 -14.51
C ILE A 484 -25.56 -9.46 -14.47
N THR A 485 -24.95 -9.72 -13.32
CA THR A 485 -23.53 -9.43 -13.07
C THR A 485 -22.78 -10.65 -12.56
N ASP A 486 -22.98 -11.78 -13.22
CA ASP A 486 -22.23 -13.02 -12.95
C ASP A 486 -20.71 -12.77 -12.86
N HIS A 487 -20.03 -13.58 -12.04
CA HIS A 487 -18.58 -13.52 -11.87
C HIS A 487 -17.80 -13.61 -13.19
N GLY A 488 -16.83 -12.71 -13.37
CA GLY A 488 -15.98 -12.62 -14.56
C GLY A 488 -14.98 -13.76 -14.76
N ASP A 489 -14.97 -14.77 -13.91
CA ASP A 489 -13.93 -15.79 -13.84
C ASP A 489 -13.67 -16.46 -15.19
N HIS A 490 -12.39 -16.53 -15.58
CA HIS A 490 -12.00 -17.13 -16.86
C HIS A 490 -12.33 -18.64 -16.96
N SER A 491 -12.53 -19.32 -15.83
CA SER A 491 -12.98 -20.73 -15.76
C SER A 491 -14.45 -20.91 -16.18
N LEU A 492 -15.29 -19.89 -16.04
CA LEU A 492 -16.73 -19.92 -16.35
C LEU A 492 -16.98 -19.78 -17.85
N LYS A 493 -16.74 -20.85 -18.61
CA LYS A 493 -16.86 -20.83 -20.09
C LYS A 493 -18.28 -20.57 -20.62
N SER A 494 -19.30 -20.85 -19.82
CA SER A 494 -20.71 -20.61 -20.17
C SER A 494 -21.10 -19.13 -20.14
N LEU A 495 -20.45 -18.31 -19.29
CA LEU A 495 -20.70 -16.88 -19.23
C LEU A 495 -20.30 -16.20 -20.54
N PHE A 496 -21.19 -15.34 -21.05
CA PHE A 496 -21.13 -14.69 -22.37
C PHE A 496 -21.06 -15.66 -23.57
N SER A 497 -21.54 -16.89 -23.42
CA SER A 497 -21.74 -17.82 -24.54
C SER A 497 -22.98 -17.47 -25.37
N GLU A 498 -23.18 -18.13 -26.52
CA GLU A 498 -24.42 -17.98 -27.30
C GLU A 498 -25.67 -18.36 -26.49
N ALA A 499 -25.57 -19.39 -25.63
CA ALA A 499 -26.67 -19.80 -24.75
C ALA A 499 -27.02 -18.71 -23.73
N TYR A 500 -26.02 -18.10 -23.09
CA TYR A 500 -26.22 -16.97 -22.18
C TYR A 500 -27.01 -15.85 -22.84
N TYR A 501 -26.60 -15.43 -24.04
CA TYR A 501 -27.28 -14.35 -24.74
C TYR A 501 -28.67 -14.74 -25.25
N ALA A 502 -28.88 -16.01 -25.63
CA ALA A 502 -30.20 -16.50 -25.99
C ALA A 502 -31.18 -16.42 -24.80
N ASP A 503 -30.71 -16.75 -23.59
CA ASP A 503 -31.51 -16.65 -22.37
C ASP A 503 -31.80 -15.18 -21.99
N VAL A 504 -30.82 -14.29 -22.11
CA VAL A 504 -31.03 -12.83 -21.93
C VAL A 504 -32.08 -12.30 -22.92
N ASP A 505 -31.96 -12.64 -24.20
CA ASP A 505 -32.90 -12.20 -25.23
C ASP A 505 -34.32 -12.76 -24.98
N ALA A 506 -34.42 -14.02 -24.57
CA ALA A 506 -35.68 -14.65 -24.20
C ALA A 506 -36.33 -13.94 -23.01
N ALA A 507 -35.57 -13.63 -21.96
CA ALA A 507 -36.08 -12.90 -20.80
C ALA A 507 -36.50 -11.47 -21.16
N ARG A 508 -35.71 -10.73 -21.95
CA ARG A 508 -36.09 -9.39 -22.44
C ARG A 508 -37.42 -9.42 -23.20
N LYS A 509 -37.64 -10.47 -24.00
CA LYS A 509 -38.91 -10.68 -24.72
C LYS A 509 -40.06 -11.06 -23.79
N GLY A 510 -39.80 -11.85 -22.75
CA GLY A 510 -40.78 -12.30 -21.76
C GLY A 510 -41.27 -11.19 -20.83
N TYR A 511 -40.40 -10.22 -20.50
CA TYR A 511 -40.66 -9.17 -19.52
C TYR A 511 -40.40 -7.76 -20.09
N PRO A 512 -41.17 -7.29 -21.10
CA PRO A 512 -40.88 -6.04 -21.82
C PRO A 512 -40.98 -4.76 -20.97
N GLY A 513 -41.58 -4.82 -19.78
CA GLY A 513 -41.61 -3.70 -18.82
C GLY A 513 -40.33 -3.59 -17.98
N LEU A 514 -39.52 -4.65 -17.93
CA LEU A 514 -38.29 -4.72 -17.17
C LEU A 514 -37.10 -4.56 -18.12
N THR A 515 -36.24 -3.58 -17.87
CA THR A 515 -34.96 -3.51 -18.60
C THR A 515 -33.97 -4.50 -17.99
N ILE A 516 -33.44 -5.41 -18.80
CA ILE A 516 -32.42 -6.38 -18.38
C ILE A 516 -31.09 -5.96 -19.01
N MET A 517 -30.18 -5.46 -18.18
CA MET A 517 -28.83 -5.05 -18.57
C MET A 517 -27.87 -6.23 -18.47
N GLU A 518 -26.98 -6.37 -19.45
CA GLU A 518 -25.82 -7.25 -19.32
C GLU A 518 -24.72 -6.54 -18.52
N GLY A 519 -24.10 -7.24 -17.58
CA GLY A 519 -23.01 -6.74 -16.76
C GLY A 519 -22.02 -7.85 -16.40
N MET A 520 -21.07 -7.52 -15.54
CA MET A 520 -20.09 -8.47 -15.00
C MET A 520 -19.69 -8.04 -13.59
N GLU A 521 -19.59 -8.98 -12.64
CA GLU A 521 -18.81 -8.75 -11.43
C GLU A 521 -17.34 -9.07 -11.74
N TRP A 522 -16.56 -8.01 -11.90
CA TRP A 522 -15.16 -8.09 -12.30
C TRP A 522 -14.25 -8.24 -11.08
N ASN A 523 -13.41 -9.28 -11.10
CA ASN A 523 -12.27 -9.42 -10.20
C ASN A 523 -11.22 -8.36 -10.55
N ILE A 524 -11.21 -7.24 -9.82
CA ILE A 524 -10.36 -6.09 -10.15
C ILE A 524 -8.90 -6.35 -9.71
N PRO A 525 -7.90 -6.11 -10.56
CA PRO A 525 -6.50 -6.22 -10.18
C PRO A 525 -6.04 -5.08 -9.25
N PRO A 526 -5.03 -5.34 -8.40
CA PRO A 526 -4.14 -6.51 -8.39
C PRO A 526 -4.49 -7.55 -7.30
N TYR A 527 -5.77 -7.69 -6.96
CA TYR A 527 -6.21 -8.40 -5.74
C TYR A 527 -6.49 -9.90 -5.86
N GLY A 528 -6.20 -10.53 -7.00
CA GLY A 528 -6.43 -11.95 -7.27
C GLY A 528 -7.88 -12.45 -7.13
N GLY A 529 -8.88 -11.56 -7.08
CA GLY A 529 -10.27 -11.90 -6.74
C GLY A 529 -10.64 -11.66 -5.27
N ARG A 530 -9.80 -10.99 -4.47
CA ARG A 530 -10.21 -10.46 -3.16
C ARG A 530 -11.31 -9.42 -3.35
N GLU A 531 -11.04 -8.41 -4.18
CA GLU A 531 -11.93 -7.28 -4.46
C GLU A 531 -12.68 -7.40 -5.78
N HIS A 532 -13.91 -6.88 -5.78
CA HIS A 532 -14.82 -7.01 -6.91
C HIS A 532 -15.51 -5.68 -7.24
N VAL A 533 -15.75 -5.45 -8.52
CA VAL A 533 -16.47 -4.27 -8.99
C VAL A 533 -17.54 -4.66 -10.02
N THR A 534 -18.71 -4.06 -9.97
CA THR A 534 -19.72 -4.23 -11.02
C THR A 534 -19.28 -3.42 -12.24
N VAL A 535 -19.30 -4.02 -13.42
CA VAL A 535 -19.07 -3.34 -14.72
C VAL A 535 -20.35 -3.41 -15.56
N LEU A 536 -20.86 -2.24 -15.95
CA LEU A 536 -21.99 -2.11 -16.88
C LEU A 536 -21.54 -1.33 -18.13
N LEU A 537 -21.88 -1.85 -19.31
CA LEU A 537 -21.56 -1.21 -20.59
C LEU A 537 -22.79 -0.58 -21.23
N PRO A 538 -22.66 0.54 -21.96
CA PRO A 538 -23.75 1.08 -22.74
C PRO A 538 -24.13 0.15 -23.90
N GLU A 539 -25.40 0.19 -24.29
CA GLU A 539 -25.91 -0.54 -25.44
C GLU A 539 -25.12 -0.20 -26.70
N SER A 540 -24.70 -1.24 -27.43
CA SER A 540 -24.01 -1.13 -28.72
C SER A 540 -24.14 -2.43 -29.51
N GLU A 541 -24.03 -2.35 -30.84
CA GLU A 541 -24.16 -3.51 -31.74
C GLU A 541 -23.20 -4.66 -31.40
N ASN A 542 -22.04 -4.34 -30.81
CA ASN A 542 -20.98 -5.30 -30.47
C ASN A 542 -20.80 -5.51 -28.95
N ILE A 543 -21.80 -5.17 -28.13
CA ILE A 543 -21.71 -5.31 -26.66
C ILE A 543 -21.30 -6.74 -26.23
N ARG A 544 -21.80 -7.76 -26.95
CA ARG A 544 -21.50 -9.16 -26.65
C ARG A 544 -20.01 -9.49 -26.75
N SER A 545 -19.37 -9.03 -27.83
CA SER A 545 -17.93 -9.22 -28.04
C SER A 545 -17.09 -8.35 -27.10
N LYS A 546 -17.60 -7.18 -26.69
CA LYS A 546 -16.91 -6.30 -25.73
C LYS A 546 -16.77 -6.97 -24.36
N PHE A 547 -17.83 -7.57 -23.82
CA PHE A 547 -17.75 -8.29 -22.54
C PHE A 547 -16.80 -9.50 -22.60
N GLN A 548 -16.88 -10.30 -23.67
CA GLN A 548 -15.93 -11.41 -23.88
C GLN A 548 -14.48 -10.93 -23.94
N TYR A 549 -14.21 -9.84 -24.69
CA TYR A 549 -12.90 -9.24 -24.79
C TYR A 549 -12.40 -8.74 -23.43
N PHE A 550 -13.23 -7.96 -22.73
CA PHE A 550 -12.90 -7.38 -21.44
C PHE A 550 -12.56 -8.47 -20.42
N ARG A 551 -13.41 -9.49 -20.29
CA ARG A 551 -13.21 -10.64 -19.42
C ARG A 551 -11.88 -11.36 -19.70
N ASN A 552 -11.67 -11.75 -20.96
CA ASN A 552 -10.48 -12.53 -21.34
C ASN A 552 -9.18 -11.76 -21.07
N ARG A 553 -9.21 -10.44 -21.28
CA ARG A 553 -8.05 -9.58 -21.13
C ARG A 553 -7.78 -9.15 -19.68
N PHE A 554 -8.82 -8.80 -18.92
CA PHE A 554 -8.67 -8.01 -17.69
C PHE A 554 -9.18 -8.70 -16.42
N ASP A 555 -9.94 -9.79 -16.49
CA ASP A 555 -10.36 -10.49 -15.27
C ASP A 555 -9.16 -11.10 -14.53
N HIS A 556 -9.05 -10.79 -13.24
CA HIS A 556 -7.89 -11.07 -12.39
C HIS A 556 -8.03 -12.31 -11.51
N HIS A 557 -9.11 -13.10 -11.63
CA HIS A 557 -9.31 -14.25 -10.75
C HIS A 557 -8.19 -15.28 -10.92
N HIS A 558 -7.39 -15.48 -9.86
CA HIS A 558 -6.23 -16.39 -9.83
C HIS A 558 -5.25 -16.26 -11.02
N ARG A 559 -5.16 -15.09 -11.65
CA ARG A 559 -4.24 -14.82 -12.76
C ARG A 559 -3.36 -13.66 -12.38
N LEU A 560 -2.05 -13.79 -12.48
CA LEU A 560 -1.14 -12.65 -12.32
C LEU A 560 -0.26 -12.55 -13.56
N THR A 561 -0.45 -11.48 -14.33
CA THR A 561 0.32 -11.17 -15.55
C THR A 561 0.79 -9.72 -15.51
N LYS A 562 1.73 -9.35 -16.38
CA LYS A 562 2.26 -7.97 -16.47
C LYS A 562 1.17 -6.89 -16.61
N ASP A 563 0.07 -7.19 -17.32
CA ASP A 563 -1.05 -6.24 -17.53
C ASP A 563 -1.99 -6.14 -16.31
N MET A 564 -1.81 -7.01 -15.32
CA MET A 564 -2.70 -7.17 -14.15
C MET A 564 -2.11 -6.61 -12.85
N VAL A 565 -1.00 -5.87 -12.94
CA VAL A 565 -0.38 -5.17 -11.79
C VAL A 565 -1.12 -3.87 -11.42
N SER A 566 -2.15 -3.50 -12.19
CA SER A 566 -2.99 -2.31 -11.99
C SER A 566 -4.31 -2.44 -12.75
N ALA A 567 -5.39 -1.88 -12.21
CA ALA A 567 -6.69 -1.75 -12.90
C ALA A 567 -6.69 -0.69 -14.01
N ARG A 568 -5.71 0.22 -14.06
CA ARG A 568 -5.71 1.38 -14.94
C ARG A 568 -5.86 1.07 -16.43
N PRO A 569 -5.19 0.05 -17.00
CA PRO A 569 -5.39 -0.32 -18.41
C PRO A 569 -6.84 -0.75 -18.72
N ALA A 570 -7.47 -1.48 -17.80
CA ALA A 570 -8.85 -1.94 -17.95
C ALA A 570 -9.85 -0.77 -17.82
N LEU A 571 -9.66 0.10 -16.83
CA LEU A 571 -10.46 1.32 -16.65
C LEU A 571 -10.35 2.25 -17.87
N SER A 572 -9.14 2.43 -18.40
CA SER A 572 -8.92 3.23 -19.62
C SER A 572 -9.62 2.61 -20.85
N TRP A 573 -9.62 1.28 -20.95
CA TRP A 573 -10.35 0.59 -21.99
C TRP A 573 -11.86 0.77 -21.86
N LEU A 574 -12.40 0.72 -20.64
CA LEU A 574 -13.82 0.98 -20.35
C LEU A 574 -14.19 2.41 -20.73
N GLU A 575 -13.42 3.41 -20.33
CA GLU A 575 -13.65 4.81 -20.75
C GLU A 575 -13.76 4.97 -22.27
N ALA A 576 -12.95 4.22 -23.03
CA ALA A 576 -12.97 4.24 -24.48
C ALA A 576 -14.23 3.57 -25.10
N GLN A 577 -15.07 2.89 -24.31
CA GLN A 577 -16.34 2.29 -24.77
C GLN A 577 -17.52 3.27 -24.73
N ARG A 578 -17.26 4.57 -24.53
CA ARG A 578 -18.27 5.63 -24.60
C ARG A 578 -19.06 5.58 -25.92
N THR A 579 -20.38 5.80 -25.86
CA THR A 579 -21.21 5.92 -27.08
C THR A 579 -20.97 7.24 -27.80
N VAL A 580 -21.48 7.34 -29.03
CA VAL A 580 -21.42 8.59 -29.82
C VAL A 580 -22.15 9.73 -29.11
N GLU A 581 -23.27 9.41 -28.44
CA GLU A 581 -24.08 10.33 -27.62
C GLU A 581 -23.42 10.66 -26.27
N GLY A 582 -22.28 10.04 -25.96
CA GLY A 582 -21.48 10.36 -24.79
C GLY A 582 -21.75 9.50 -23.56
N THR A 583 -22.60 8.48 -23.63
CA THR A 583 -22.91 7.58 -22.50
C THR A 583 -21.67 6.75 -22.16
N LEU A 584 -21.22 6.79 -20.91
CA LEU A 584 -20.06 6.06 -20.41
C LEU A 584 -20.46 4.74 -19.75
N PRO A 585 -19.57 3.72 -19.75
CA PRO A 585 -19.68 2.60 -18.80
C PRO A 585 -19.74 3.05 -17.35
N VAL A 586 -20.22 2.16 -16.49
CA VAL A 586 -20.33 2.37 -15.06
C VAL A 586 -19.58 1.28 -14.31
N VAL A 587 -18.77 1.69 -13.33
CA VAL A 587 -18.06 0.82 -12.40
C VAL A 587 -18.35 1.22 -10.95
N PHE A 588 -18.75 0.24 -10.13
CA PHE A 588 -18.99 0.40 -8.68
C PHE A 588 -18.26 -0.67 -7.88
N TYR A 589 -17.64 -0.28 -6.78
CA TYR A 589 -17.01 -1.19 -5.82
C TYR A 589 -18.08 -2.00 -5.08
N ASN A 590 -18.04 -3.33 -5.18
CA ASN A 590 -18.95 -4.22 -4.48
C ASN A 590 -18.39 -4.60 -3.12
N HIS A 591 -19.27 -4.73 -2.13
CA HIS A 591 -18.98 -5.25 -0.78
C HIS A 591 -17.58 -4.87 -0.23
N PRO A 592 -17.22 -3.57 -0.24
CA PRO A 592 -15.83 -3.12 -0.15
C PRO A 592 -15.12 -3.54 1.15
N SER A 593 -15.76 -3.42 2.32
CA SER A 593 -15.10 -3.82 3.57
C SER A 593 -15.19 -5.32 3.89
N ARG A 594 -15.69 -6.17 2.96
CA ARG A 594 -15.97 -7.59 3.23
C ARG A 594 -14.73 -8.40 3.55
N LYS A 595 -13.60 -8.06 2.91
CA LYS A 595 -12.33 -8.78 3.02
C LYS A 595 -11.18 -7.88 3.49
N ASP A 596 -11.46 -6.64 3.85
CA ASP A 596 -10.46 -5.72 4.38
C ASP A 596 -9.83 -6.23 5.66
N GLU A 597 -8.52 -5.99 5.76
CA GLU A 597 -7.73 -6.17 6.97
C GLU A 597 -7.54 -4.84 7.70
N TYR A 598 -7.68 -3.70 6.99
CA TYR A 598 -7.47 -2.37 7.56
C TYR A 598 -8.49 -1.33 7.09
N SER A 599 -8.78 -0.34 7.95
CA SER A 599 -9.86 0.63 7.73
C SER A 599 -9.58 1.66 6.63
N TYR A 600 -8.33 1.78 6.17
CA TYR A 600 -7.92 2.71 5.12
C TYR A 600 -7.96 2.12 3.72
N GLU A 601 -8.06 0.79 3.55
CA GLU A 601 -7.92 0.13 2.25
C GLU A 601 -8.86 0.70 1.20
N ASN A 602 -10.15 0.80 1.53
CA ASN A 602 -11.15 1.36 0.63
C ASN A 602 -10.90 2.81 0.20
N PHE A 603 -10.26 3.62 1.05
CA PHE A 603 -9.86 4.97 0.65
C PHE A 603 -8.78 4.88 -0.43
N ASP A 604 -7.74 4.09 -0.16
CA ASP A 604 -6.57 3.98 -1.03
C ASP A 604 -6.91 3.29 -2.36
N ASP A 605 -7.80 2.29 -2.32
CA ASP A 605 -8.37 1.63 -3.51
C ASP A 605 -9.10 2.62 -4.41
N PHE A 606 -9.98 3.44 -3.83
CA PHE A 606 -10.70 4.45 -4.60
C PHE A 606 -9.73 5.40 -5.29
N ILE A 607 -8.69 5.87 -4.59
CA ILE A 607 -7.68 6.76 -5.18
C ILE A 607 -6.89 6.06 -6.29
N SER A 608 -6.57 4.77 -6.13
CA SER A 608 -5.84 3.99 -7.13
C SER A 608 -6.66 3.73 -8.40
N TRP A 609 -7.98 3.58 -8.25
CA TRP A 609 -8.92 3.25 -9.33
C TRP A 609 -9.70 4.43 -9.89
N GLU A 610 -9.45 5.63 -9.37
CA GLU A 610 -10.15 6.82 -9.79
C GLU A 610 -10.09 7.01 -11.32
N SER A 611 -11.27 7.05 -11.93
CA SER A 611 -11.46 7.24 -13.36
C SER A 611 -12.86 7.78 -13.64
N PRO A 612 -13.12 8.40 -14.81
CA PRO A 612 -14.45 8.80 -15.22
C PRO A 612 -15.54 7.71 -15.19
N VAL A 613 -15.17 6.43 -15.24
CA VAL A 613 -16.13 5.29 -15.19
C VAL A 613 -16.30 4.71 -13.79
N PHE A 614 -15.38 4.98 -12.85
CA PHE A 614 -15.42 4.46 -11.47
C PHE A 614 -16.12 5.46 -10.55
N LEU A 615 -17.37 5.17 -10.19
CA LEU A 615 -18.27 6.16 -9.58
C LEU A 615 -18.29 6.15 -8.05
N GLY A 616 -17.89 5.04 -7.43
CA GLY A 616 -17.90 4.88 -5.98
C GLY A 616 -18.27 3.48 -5.53
N PHE A 617 -18.97 3.40 -4.41
CA PHE A 617 -19.18 2.18 -3.66
C PHE A 617 -20.63 1.68 -3.75
N SER A 618 -20.81 0.40 -3.47
CA SER A 618 -22.08 -0.16 -3.04
C SER A 618 -22.20 0.08 -1.55
N GLY A 619 -23.00 1.06 -1.14
CA GLY A 619 -23.14 1.42 0.27
C GLY A 619 -23.81 0.35 1.13
N ALA A 620 -24.50 -0.60 0.51
CA ALA A 620 -24.90 -1.84 1.14
C ALA A 620 -24.45 -3.04 0.29
N PRO A 621 -23.88 -4.09 0.92
CA PRO A 621 -23.70 -5.37 0.26
C PRO A 621 -25.05 -6.10 0.14
N GLY A 622 -25.06 -7.16 -0.67
CA GLY A 622 -26.13 -8.14 -0.63
C GLY A 622 -26.05 -9.06 0.59
N HIS A 623 -26.36 -10.34 0.40
CA HIS A 623 -26.56 -11.37 1.44
C HIS A 623 -27.29 -10.87 2.70
N GLN A 624 -28.35 -10.07 2.51
CA GLN A 624 -29.07 -9.42 3.62
C GLN A 624 -29.97 -10.39 4.40
N GLY A 625 -30.16 -11.61 3.89
CA GLY A 625 -30.86 -12.72 4.53
C GLY A 625 -30.06 -13.36 5.67
N ILE A 626 -28.73 -13.23 5.71
CA ILE A 626 -27.89 -13.74 6.81
C ILE A 626 -28.18 -12.96 8.10
N ARG A 627 -28.71 -13.66 9.12
CA ARG A 627 -29.21 -13.07 10.38
C ARG A 627 -28.22 -13.16 11.56
N THR A 628 -26.92 -13.30 11.29
CA THR A 628 -25.87 -13.26 12.33
C THR A 628 -25.02 -12.00 12.18
N ASP A 629 -23.98 -11.88 13.00
CA ASP A 629 -22.87 -10.93 12.86
C ASP A 629 -22.10 -11.03 11.53
N ARG A 630 -22.42 -12.02 10.68
CA ARG A 630 -21.86 -12.25 9.34
C ARG A 630 -22.77 -11.74 8.22
N ASN A 631 -23.73 -10.87 8.55
CA ASN A 631 -24.62 -10.25 7.57
C ASN A 631 -23.82 -9.65 6.40
N GLY A 632 -24.29 -9.84 5.16
CA GLY A 632 -23.53 -9.47 3.96
C GLY A 632 -22.41 -10.43 3.58
N ALA A 633 -22.28 -11.58 4.26
CA ALA A 633 -21.14 -12.49 4.20
C ALA A 633 -19.81 -11.88 4.73
N TYR A 634 -19.90 -10.93 5.67
CA TYR A 634 -18.75 -10.26 6.28
C TYR A 634 -18.17 -11.11 7.41
N ASN A 635 -17.24 -12.00 7.03
CA ASN A 635 -16.64 -12.98 7.94
C ASN A 635 -15.36 -12.49 8.62
N THR A 636 -14.81 -11.35 8.23
CA THR A 636 -13.54 -10.78 8.72
C THR A 636 -13.76 -9.80 9.90
N ILE A 637 -12.82 -8.88 10.13
CA ILE A 637 -12.84 -7.93 11.24
C ILE A 637 -13.91 -6.84 11.08
N PHE A 638 -14.23 -6.45 9.85
CA PHE A 638 -15.26 -5.44 9.57
C PHE A 638 -16.61 -6.12 9.41
N LYS A 639 -17.63 -5.54 10.06
CA LYS A 639 -19.02 -6.03 10.01
C LYS A 639 -19.92 -4.95 9.43
N THR A 640 -21.01 -5.37 8.78
CA THR A 640 -22.06 -4.45 8.35
C THR A 640 -22.74 -3.78 9.56
N ILE A 641 -23.24 -2.56 9.37
CA ILE A 641 -23.92 -1.78 10.41
C ILE A 641 -25.37 -1.55 9.97
N ASP A 642 -26.30 -2.27 10.61
CA ASP A 642 -27.69 -2.47 10.18
C ASP A 642 -27.84 -2.78 8.67
N GLY A 643 -26.93 -3.59 8.13
CA GLY A 643 -26.93 -4.01 6.73
C GLY A 643 -26.17 -3.10 5.77
N LEU A 644 -25.68 -1.93 6.21
CA LEU A 644 -24.79 -1.11 5.39
C LEU A 644 -23.33 -1.55 5.50
N ASP A 645 -22.58 -1.34 4.43
CA ASP A 645 -21.11 -1.43 4.47
C ASP A 645 -20.54 -0.29 5.34
N PRO A 646 -19.51 -0.55 6.18
CA PRO A 646 -18.83 0.48 6.98
C PRO A 646 -18.46 1.76 6.23
N VAL A 647 -18.08 1.67 4.95
CA VAL A 647 -17.73 2.80 4.08
C VAL A 647 -18.87 3.83 4.00
N ALA A 648 -20.12 3.36 3.92
CA ALA A 648 -21.30 4.23 3.83
C ALA A 648 -21.98 4.46 5.20
N ALA A 649 -21.87 3.49 6.11
CA ALA A 649 -22.60 3.49 7.37
C ALA A 649 -22.06 4.49 8.40
N ILE A 650 -20.75 4.75 8.40
CA ILE A 650 -20.05 5.51 9.44
C ILE A 650 -19.92 6.97 8.99
N PRO A 651 -20.59 7.95 9.63
CA PRO A 651 -20.33 9.36 9.41
C PRO A 651 -18.87 9.71 9.74
N GLY A 652 -18.21 10.47 8.86
CA GLY A 652 -16.77 10.75 8.94
C GLY A 652 -15.85 9.60 8.52
N GLY A 653 -16.42 8.46 8.10
CA GLY A 653 -15.69 7.30 7.60
C GLY A 653 -15.15 7.51 6.18
N THR A 654 -14.80 6.41 5.50
CA THR A 654 -14.12 6.43 4.19
C THR A 654 -14.85 7.27 3.13
N TRP A 655 -16.16 7.12 2.99
CA TRP A 655 -16.92 7.88 1.99
C TRP A 655 -16.83 9.39 2.26
N ASP A 656 -17.04 9.80 3.52
CA ASP A 656 -16.98 11.20 3.92
C ASP A 656 -15.57 11.76 3.86
N GLN A 657 -14.53 10.97 4.12
CA GLN A 657 -13.14 11.40 3.93
C GLN A 657 -12.80 11.64 2.46
N LEU A 658 -13.38 10.88 1.53
CA LEU A 658 -13.22 11.11 0.09
C LEU A 658 -13.97 12.36 -0.35
N LEU A 659 -15.23 12.54 0.07
CA LEU A 659 -15.99 13.80 -0.14
C LEU A 659 -15.23 15.00 0.46
N ALA A 660 -14.60 14.75 1.61
CA ALA A 660 -13.52 15.44 2.33
C ALA A 660 -12.38 16.05 1.51
N THR A 661 -12.25 15.67 0.24
CA THR A 661 -11.18 16.12 -0.66
C THR A 661 -11.72 16.86 -1.90
N GLY A 662 -13.02 17.16 -1.92
CA GLY A 662 -13.71 17.80 -3.03
C GLY A 662 -14.26 16.81 -4.06
N ARG A 663 -14.01 15.51 -3.88
CA ARG A 663 -14.42 14.45 -4.81
C ARG A 663 -15.91 14.21 -4.77
N ARG A 664 -16.48 13.93 -5.93
CA ARG A 664 -17.87 13.47 -6.07
C ARG A 664 -17.93 11.95 -6.08
N VAL A 665 -17.90 11.36 -4.89
CA VAL A 665 -17.97 9.90 -4.71
C VAL A 665 -19.39 9.48 -4.37
N LEU A 666 -19.88 8.43 -5.01
CA LEU A 666 -21.25 7.93 -4.81
C LEU A 666 -21.23 6.66 -3.93
N ALA A 667 -22.25 6.49 -3.08
CA ALA A 667 -22.42 5.25 -2.33
C ALA A 667 -23.89 4.88 -2.06
N ALA A 668 -24.85 5.63 -2.61
CA ALA A 668 -26.27 5.29 -2.54
C ALA A 668 -26.69 4.23 -3.57
N ARG A 669 -26.03 3.07 -3.49
CA ARG A 669 -26.31 1.87 -4.26
C ARG A 669 -26.42 0.69 -3.30
N ALA A 670 -27.50 -0.07 -3.44
CA ALA A 670 -27.75 -1.34 -2.76
C ALA A 670 -28.13 -2.38 -3.81
N GLY A 671 -27.19 -3.28 -4.13
CA GLY A 671 -27.47 -4.47 -4.93
C GLY A 671 -27.92 -5.62 -4.04
N SER A 672 -28.68 -6.58 -4.59
CA SER A 672 -29.03 -7.78 -3.83
C SER A 672 -27.88 -8.76 -3.73
N ASP A 673 -26.96 -8.83 -4.69
CA ASP A 673 -25.96 -9.91 -4.73
C ASP A 673 -26.65 -11.30 -4.62
N PHE A 674 -27.82 -11.43 -5.26
CA PHE A 674 -28.67 -12.60 -5.08
C PHE A 674 -28.05 -13.82 -5.75
N HIS A 675 -27.83 -14.88 -4.97
CA HIS A 675 -27.41 -16.21 -5.43
C HIS A 675 -28.46 -17.28 -5.10
N ASP A 676 -29.09 -17.15 -3.94
CA ASP A 676 -30.08 -18.06 -3.38
C ASP A 676 -30.86 -17.43 -2.22
N PHE A 677 -31.90 -18.14 -1.80
CA PHE A 677 -32.77 -17.78 -0.68
C PHE A 677 -32.22 -18.06 0.72
N GLY A 678 -31.17 -18.87 0.83
CA GLY A 678 -30.53 -19.14 2.11
C GLY A 678 -29.80 -17.91 2.62
N ASN A 679 -29.21 -17.14 1.70
CA ASN A 679 -28.37 -15.99 2.03
C ASN A 679 -29.02 -14.64 1.72
N ASP A 680 -30.00 -14.56 0.80
CA ASP A 680 -30.66 -13.29 0.47
C ASP A 680 -32.13 -13.38 0.03
N TYR A 681 -32.66 -12.23 -0.41
CA TYR A 681 -33.99 -11.94 -0.90
C TYR A 681 -33.94 -11.63 -2.39
N TRP A 682 -35.05 -11.86 -3.09
CA TRP A 682 -35.13 -11.62 -4.53
C TRP A 682 -34.74 -10.18 -4.91
N PRO A 683 -34.29 -9.95 -6.16
CA PRO A 683 -34.02 -8.62 -6.68
C PRO A 683 -35.18 -7.64 -6.45
N CYS A 684 -34.85 -6.45 -5.95
CA CYS A 684 -35.79 -5.43 -5.49
C CYS A 684 -36.82 -5.87 -4.44
N GLN A 685 -36.72 -7.04 -3.81
CA GLN A 685 -37.66 -7.43 -2.74
C GLN A 685 -37.36 -6.67 -1.44
N PHE A 686 -36.09 -6.64 -1.05
CA PHE A 686 -35.61 -6.03 0.19
C PHE A 686 -34.68 -4.84 -0.08
N SER A 687 -33.60 -5.07 -0.81
CA SER A 687 -32.65 -4.03 -1.23
C SER A 687 -33.14 -3.35 -2.50
N THR A 688 -33.15 -2.01 -2.49
CA THR A 688 -33.59 -1.22 -3.65
C THR A 688 -32.70 0.00 -3.83
N THR A 689 -32.28 0.24 -5.07
CA THR A 689 -31.65 1.49 -5.48
C THR A 689 -32.63 2.27 -6.33
N HIS A 690 -32.93 3.51 -5.95
CA HIS A 690 -33.83 4.40 -6.67
C HIS A 690 -32.99 5.40 -7.47
N ILE A 691 -33.19 5.44 -8.78
CA ILE A 691 -32.43 6.27 -9.71
C ILE A 691 -33.38 7.21 -10.44
N TYR A 692 -33.08 8.51 -10.44
CA TYR A 692 -33.84 9.48 -11.21
C TYR A 692 -33.37 9.51 -12.66
N SER A 693 -34.16 8.94 -13.57
CA SER A 693 -33.80 8.81 -14.99
C SER A 693 -34.91 9.26 -15.93
N LYS A 694 -34.53 9.53 -17.19
CA LYS A 694 -35.45 9.90 -18.28
C LYS A 694 -36.31 8.71 -18.72
N SER A 695 -35.72 7.52 -18.77
CA SER A 695 -36.42 6.27 -19.05
C SER A 695 -35.75 5.11 -18.29
N ASN A 696 -36.33 3.90 -18.30
CA ASN A 696 -35.66 2.72 -17.75
C ASN A 696 -34.68 2.06 -18.74
N LYS A 697 -34.48 2.61 -19.94
CA LYS A 697 -33.54 2.05 -20.92
C LYS A 697 -32.11 2.08 -20.38
N THR A 698 -31.30 1.10 -20.78
CA THR A 698 -29.91 0.91 -20.31
C THR A 698 -29.11 2.21 -20.30
N ASN A 699 -28.99 2.90 -21.44
CA ASN A 699 -28.17 4.10 -21.54
C ASN A 699 -28.68 5.27 -20.67
N ASP A 700 -30.00 5.40 -20.51
CA ASP A 700 -30.58 6.43 -19.64
C ASP A 700 -30.33 6.08 -18.15
N ILE A 701 -30.38 4.80 -17.77
CA ILE A 701 -30.00 4.33 -16.43
C ILE A 701 -28.50 4.58 -16.17
N LEU A 702 -27.61 4.27 -17.12
CA LEU A 702 -26.18 4.53 -16.97
C LEU A 702 -25.89 6.03 -16.81
N ASN A 703 -26.50 6.89 -17.64
CA ASN A 703 -26.35 8.34 -17.51
C ASN A 703 -26.88 8.84 -16.15
N ALA A 704 -27.95 8.25 -15.64
CA ALA A 704 -28.49 8.60 -14.33
C ALA A 704 -27.59 8.11 -13.17
N LEU A 705 -26.96 6.93 -13.28
CA LEU A 705 -25.92 6.46 -12.35
C LEU A 705 -24.75 7.46 -12.29
N HIS A 706 -24.26 7.92 -13.45
CA HIS A 706 -23.25 8.99 -13.54
C HIS A 706 -23.71 10.30 -12.89
N SER A 707 -24.99 10.65 -13.05
CA SER A 707 -25.60 11.85 -12.44
C SER A 707 -25.76 11.78 -10.93
N GLY A 708 -25.65 10.59 -10.33
CA GLY A 708 -25.64 10.43 -8.89
C GLY A 708 -26.96 10.77 -8.20
N ASN A 709 -28.02 11.12 -8.95
CA ASN A 709 -29.38 11.32 -8.47
C ASN A 709 -29.99 9.99 -8.02
N MET A 710 -29.48 9.49 -6.90
CA MET A 710 -29.74 8.17 -6.38
C MET A 710 -29.87 8.17 -4.87
N TRP A 711 -30.81 7.36 -4.39
CA TRP A 711 -30.92 6.98 -3.00
C TRP A 711 -31.20 5.48 -2.92
N ALA A 712 -30.87 4.87 -1.80
CA ALA A 712 -31.07 3.45 -1.60
C ALA A 712 -31.77 3.20 -0.27
N GLN A 713 -32.45 2.06 -0.18
CA GLN A 713 -33.07 1.61 1.05
C GLN A 713 -33.12 0.10 1.16
N HIS A 714 -33.22 -0.33 2.41
CA HIS A 714 -33.60 -1.68 2.80
C HIS A 714 -35.04 -1.70 3.29
N GLY A 715 -35.77 -2.75 2.97
CA GLY A 715 -37.07 -3.05 3.57
C GLY A 715 -38.24 -2.18 3.11
N LYS A 716 -38.07 -1.38 2.05
CA LYS A 716 -39.16 -0.64 1.37
C LYS A 716 -40.05 0.21 2.28
N PHE A 717 -39.47 0.86 3.29
CA PHE A 717 -40.23 1.68 4.23
C PHE A 717 -40.38 3.14 3.79
N ILE A 718 -39.55 3.61 2.84
CA ILE A 718 -39.68 4.92 2.20
C ILE A 718 -40.39 4.73 0.86
N ARG A 719 -41.46 5.50 0.66
CA ARG A 719 -42.22 5.54 -0.60
C ARG A 719 -41.68 6.60 -1.54
N GLU A 720 -41.49 7.81 -1.03
CA GLU A 720 -40.98 8.96 -1.77
C GLU A 720 -39.99 9.76 -0.92
N LEU A 721 -38.96 10.30 -1.57
CA LEU A 721 -37.92 11.12 -0.96
C LEU A 721 -37.56 12.27 -1.91
N ASP A 722 -37.59 13.49 -1.40
CA ASP A 722 -37.09 14.69 -2.06
C ASP A 722 -36.09 15.39 -1.13
N PHE A 723 -34.88 15.64 -1.62
CA PHE A 723 -33.82 16.29 -0.87
C PHE A 723 -33.18 17.36 -1.74
N LYS A 724 -33.28 18.61 -1.29
CA LYS A 724 -32.89 19.80 -2.04
C LYS A 724 -32.14 20.80 -1.19
N ILE A 725 -31.24 21.54 -1.83
CA ILE A 725 -30.55 22.70 -1.26
C ILE A 725 -30.87 23.92 -2.11
N SER A 726 -31.21 25.04 -1.49
CA SER A 726 -31.39 26.34 -2.15
C SER A 726 -30.52 27.41 -1.51
N SER A 727 -30.07 28.38 -2.30
CA SER A 727 -29.36 29.59 -1.88
C SER A 727 -30.13 30.84 -2.34
N ASP A 728 -29.81 32.02 -1.80
CA ASP A 728 -30.45 33.28 -2.16
C ASP A 728 -30.21 33.58 -3.66
N GLY A 729 -31.29 33.66 -4.45
CA GLY A 729 -31.24 33.85 -5.92
C GLY A 729 -31.84 32.70 -6.76
N ASP A 730 -32.76 31.92 -6.21
CA ASP A 730 -33.51 30.81 -6.85
C ASP A 730 -32.67 29.62 -7.37
N LEU A 731 -31.37 29.56 -7.05
CA LEU A 731 -30.55 28.40 -7.40
C LEU A 731 -30.85 27.22 -6.47
N THR A 732 -31.23 26.09 -7.05
CA THR A 732 -31.49 24.84 -6.33
C THR A 732 -30.59 23.73 -6.81
N ALA A 733 -30.17 22.85 -5.90
CA ALA A 733 -29.56 21.56 -6.23
C ALA A 733 -30.30 20.41 -5.55
N THR A 734 -30.24 19.25 -6.20
CA THR A 734 -30.84 17.98 -5.79
C THR A 734 -29.76 16.92 -5.58
N ILE A 735 -30.15 15.74 -5.08
CA ILE A 735 -29.26 14.58 -4.87
C ILE A 735 -28.31 14.38 -6.07
N GLY A 736 -27.01 14.32 -5.82
CA GLY A 736 -25.98 14.09 -6.85
C GLY A 736 -25.42 15.33 -7.53
N GLU A 737 -26.05 16.51 -7.35
CA GLU A 737 -25.61 17.79 -7.91
C GLU A 737 -24.61 18.53 -7.02
N VAL A 738 -23.85 19.45 -7.62
CA VAL A 738 -22.92 20.37 -6.93
C VAL A 738 -23.27 21.80 -7.32
N LEU A 739 -23.60 22.63 -6.32
CA LEU A 739 -24.09 24.00 -6.47
C LEU A 739 -23.04 25.03 -6.00
N PRO A 740 -22.50 25.89 -6.88
CA PRO A 740 -21.78 27.08 -6.43
C PRO A 740 -22.75 28.09 -5.82
N VAL A 741 -22.41 28.66 -4.67
CA VAL A 741 -23.21 29.68 -3.96
C VAL A 741 -22.37 30.92 -3.71
N SER A 742 -23.01 32.09 -3.70
CA SER A 742 -22.35 33.36 -3.38
C SER A 742 -22.65 33.84 -1.96
N THR A 743 -23.63 33.22 -1.30
CA THR A 743 -24.01 33.52 0.08
C THR A 743 -23.64 32.35 0.99
N ARG A 744 -23.25 32.68 2.22
CA ARG A 744 -22.97 31.66 3.24
C ARG A 744 -24.25 30.94 3.71
N GLN A 745 -25.42 31.54 3.50
CA GLN A 745 -26.68 31.00 3.96
C GLN A 745 -27.33 30.12 2.89
N ILE A 746 -27.61 28.88 3.25
CA ILE A 746 -28.38 27.94 2.43
C ILE A 746 -29.58 27.42 3.21
N THR A 747 -30.62 27.03 2.48
CA THR A 747 -31.79 26.33 3.02
C THR A 747 -31.82 24.92 2.46
N ILE A 748 -31.87 23.94 3.36
CA ILE A 748 -32.04 22.53 3.04
C ILE A 748 -33.51 22.16 3.21
N THR A 749 -34.10 21.57 2.17
CA THR A 749 -35.48 21.05 2.17
C THR A 749 -35.45 19.53 2.04
N ILE A 750 -36.06 18.83 2.99
CA ILE A 750 -36.18 17.36 2.99
C ILE A 750 -37.66 17.02 3.06
N SER A 751 -38.19 16.33 2.04
CA SER A 751 -39.54 15.77 2.06
C SER A 751 -39.49 14.25 2.02
N ILE A 752 -40.09 13.59 3.02
CA ILE A 752 -40.11 12.12 3.14
C ILE A 752 -41.56 11.65 3.26
N ASP A 753 -41.91 10.65 2.47
CA ASP A 753 -43.18 9.92 2.57
C ASP A 753 -42.91 8.44 2.86
N LEU A 754 -43.55 7.90 3.90
CA LEU A 754 -43.39 6.51 4.31
C LEU A 754 -44.35 5.60 3.55
N ALA A 755 -43.91 4.37 3.26
CA ALA A 755 -44.77 3.36 2.68
C ALA A 755 -45.91 2.99 3.65
N ALA A 756 -47.08 2.63 3.10
CA ALA A 756 -48.20 2.16 3.91
C ALA A 756 -47.86 0.89 4.72
N SER A 757 -46.98 0.05 4.16
CA SER A 757 -46.39 -1.10 4.82
C SER A 757 -44.96 -1.29 4.33
N ASP A 758 -44.08 -1.78 5.20
CA ASP A 758 -42.75 -2.24 4.85
C ASP A 758 -42.80 -3.58 4.08
N TRP A 759 -41.62 -4.11 3.73
CA TRP A 759 -41.50 -5.37 3.00
C TRP A 759 -42.05 -6.61 3.73
N GLN A 760 -42.26 -6.55 5.06
CA GLN A 760 -42.89 -7.62 5.86
C GLN A 760 -44.40 -7.41 6.03
N GLY A 761 -44.94 -6.29 5.55
CA GLY A 761 -46.35 -5.93 5.72
C GLY A 761 -46.64 -5.17 7.01
N ASP A 762 -45.62 -4.76 7.78
CA ASP A 762 -45.80 -3.95 8.99
C ASP A 762 -45.81 -2.46 8.66
N GLN A 763 -46.55 -1.66 9.45
CA GLN A 763 -46.53 -0.20 9.30
C GLN A 763 -45.16 0.35 9.75
N PRO A 764 -44.41 1.05 8.87
CA PRO A 764 -43.11 1.58 9.24
C PRO A 764 -43.20 2.91 9.99
N TYR A 765 -42.19 3.19 10.82
CA TYR A 765 -41.96 4.48 11.45
C TYR A 765 -40.50 4.90 11.26
N LEU A 766 -40.25 6.19 11.08
CA LEU A 766 -38.89 6.73 10.97
C LEU A 766 -38.32 7.01 12.37
N ASP A 767 -37.40 6.14 12.82
CA ASP A 767 -36.75 6.19 14.15
C ASP A 767 -35.74 7.33 14.22
N THR A 768 -34.84 7.39 13.23
CA THR A 768 -33.80 8.40 13.16
C THR A 768 -33.72 8.98 11.76
N LEU A 769 -33.40 10.27 11.69
CA LEU A 769 -33.03 10.97 10.46
C LEU A 769 -31.83 11.85 10.77
N GLN A 770 -30.75 11.63 10.04
CA GLN A 770 -29.49 12.36 10.20
C GLN A 770 -29.17 13.09 8.91
N LEU A 771 -28.84 14.37 9.05
CA LEU A 771 -28.18 15.16 8.02
C LEU A 771 -26.69 15.21 8.35
N ILE A 772 -25.88 14.71 7.43
CA ILE A 772 -24.44 14.65 7.57
C ILE A 772 -23.84 15.68 6.62
N GLU A 773 -23.17 16.67 7.19
CA GLU A 773 -22.40 17.70 6.50
C GLU A 773 -20.92 17.29 6.50
N VAL A 774 -20.28 17.35 5.35
CA VAL A 774 -18.87 16.97 5.14
C VAL A 774 -18.16 18.12 4.45
N SER A 775 -17.04 18.58 5.00
CA SER A 775 -16.25 19.69 4.48
C SER A 775 -14.76 19.41 4.66
N SER A 776 -13.90 20.23 4.05
CA SER A 776 -12.45 20.18 4.26
C SER A 776 -12.03 20.28 5.73
N ASN A 777 -12.88 20.83 6.61
CA ASN A 777 -12.63 20.99 8.04
C ASN A 777 -13.12 19.80 8.89
N GLY A 778 -13.67 18.75 8.26
CA GLY A 778 -14.26 17.60 8.93
C GLY A 778 -15.75 17.45 8.62
N TYR A 779 -16.47 16.75 9.49
CA TYR A 779 -17.89 16.46 9.31
C TYR A 779 -18.71 16.88 10.53
N ASN A 780 -19.99 17.09 10.32
CA ASN A 780 -20.96 17.42 11.36
C ASN A 780 -22.25 16.63 11.14
N ILE A 781 -22.82 16.10 12.23
CA ILE A 781 -24.07 15.34 12.19
C ILE A 781 -25.15 16.17 12.87
N ARG A 782 -26.28 16.34 12.19
CA ARG A 782 -27.49 16.92 12.78
C ARG A 782 -28.57 15.85 12.86
N ASP A 783 -28.89 15.42 14.08
CA ASP A 783 -30.06 14.59 14.34
C ASP A 783 -31.32 15.43 14.16
N ILE A 784 -32.15 15.05 13.20
CA ILE A 784 -33.41 15.72 12.88
C ILE A 784 -34.51 14.98 13.63
N SER A 785 -35.14 15.64 14.60
CA SER A 785 -36.23 15.04 15.39
C SER A 785 -37.36 14.54 14.49
N THR A 786 -37.77 13.29 14.68
CA THR A 786 -38.78 12.57 13.89
C THR A 786 -40.07 12.27 14.66
N THR A 787 -40.40 13.05 15.71
CA THR A 787 -41.57 12.82 16.61
C THR A 787 -42.76 12.18 15.89
N ASN A 788 -43.00 10.89 16.20
CA ASN A 788 -44.01 9.96 15.65
C ASN A 788 -45.26 10.59 15.02
N GLN A 789 -45.22 10.91 13.72
CA GLN A 789 -46.42 11.36 13.00
C GLN A 789 -46.44 10.80 11.57
N GLU A 790 -47.59 10.24 11.19
CA GLU A 790 -47.87 9.64 9.89
C GLU A 790 -47.90 10.71 8.77
N GLY A 791 -47.41 10.37 7.56
CA GLY A 791 -47.57 11.16 6.34
C GLY A 791 -46.32 11.92 5.83
N LEU A 792 -46.51 12.65 4.72
CA LEU A 792 -45.48 13.46 4.05
C LEU A 792 -44.96 14.55 4.98
N LYS A 793 -43.67 14.50 5.33
CA LYS A 793 -43.00 15.48 6.19
C LYS A 793 -42.04 16.34 5.37
N THR A 794 -42.29 17.65 5.27
CA THR A 794 -41.31 18.62 4.75
C THR A 794 -40.56 19.28 5.91
N ILE A 795 -39.24 19.21 5.89
CA ILE A 795 -38.32 19.76 6.90
C ILE A 795 -37.47 20.82 6.23
N LEU A 796 -37.36 21.99 6.88
CA LEU A 796 -36.53 23.10 6.45
C LEU A 796 -35.41 23.32 7.47
N ILE A 797 -34.17 23.36 7.00
CA ILE A 797 -32.99 23.58 7.83
C ILE A 797 -32.15 24.67 7.21
N ASN A 798 -31.91 25.76 7.96
CA ASN A 798 -31.00 26.81 7.54
C ASN A 798 -29.58 26.50 8.01
N ILE A 799 -28.61 26.54 7.10
CA ILE A 799 -27.20 26.31 7.41
C ILE A 799 -26.40 27.54 6.98
N ASN A 800 -25.46 27.93 7.84
CA ASN A 800 -24.46 28.94 7.53
C ASN A 800 -23.13 28.22 7.25
N LEU A 801 -22.67 28.31 6.01
CA LEU A 801 -21.49 27.62 5.50
C LEU A 801 -20.20 28.29 5.95
N SER A 802 -19.16 27.48 6.16
CA SER A 802 -17.79 27.95 6.16
C SER A 802 -17.29 28.10 4.71
N GLU A 803 -16.14 28.76 4.51
CA GLU A 803 -15.51 28.81 3.19
C GLU A 803 -15.05 27.42 2.74
N GLY A 804 -15.15 27.15 1.44
CA GLY A 804 -14.78 25.87 0.82
C GLY A 804 -15.99 25.07 0.33
N TYR A 805 -15.77 23.78 0.14
CA TYR A 805 -16.83 22.87 -0.31
C TYR A 805 -17.47 22.12 0.86
N HIS A 806 -18.75 21.86 0.69
CA HIS A 806 -19.61 21.15 1.62
C HIS A 806 -20.39 20.09 0.86
N TYR A 807 -20.42 18.86 1.34
CA TYR A 807 -21.30 17.80 0.86
C TYR A 807 -22.32 17.46 1.94
N PHE A 808 -23.59 17.39 1.58
CA PHE A 808 -24.68 17.06 2.49
C PHE A 808 -25.34 15.75 2.05
N ARG A 809 -25.39 14.75 2.93
CA ARG A 809 -26.09 13.48 2.67
C ARG A 809 -27.05 13.15 3.80
N LEU A 810 -28.08 12.36 3.48
CA LEU A 810 -29.04 11.86 4.46
C LEU A 810 -28.79 10.40 4.78
N GLN A 811 -29.03 10.04 6.04
CA GLN A 811 -29.12 8.67 6.51
C GLN A 811 -30.26 8.56 7.51
N GLY A 812 -31.13 7.57 7.38
CA GLY A 812 -32.24 7.37 8.30
C GLY A 812 -32.54 5.90 8.56
N LYS A 813 -33.12 5.64 9.72
CA LYS A 813 -33.43 4.28 10.19
C LYS A 813 -34.91 4.16 10.53
N SER A 814 -35.49 3.01 10.19
CA SER A 814 -36.86 2.66 10.58
C SER A 814 -36.90 1.98 11.94
N LYS A 815 -38.09 2.00 12.55
CA LYS A 815 -38.48 1.14 13.66
C LYS A 815 -39.58 0.20 13.19
N THR A 816 -39.37 -1.11 13.37
CA THR A 816 -40.36 -2.16 13.05
C THR A 816 -40.76 -2.89 14.32
N LYS A 817 -41.78 -3.77 14.27
CA LYS A 817 -42.21 -4.58 15.44
C LYS A 817 -41.13 -5.57 15.93
N GLY A 818 -40.03 -5.73 15.18
CA GLY A 818 -38.87 -6.54 15.56
C GLY A 818 -37.67 -5.72 16.06
N THR A 819 -36.53 -6.40 16.27
CA THR A 819 -35.27 -5.76 16.69
C THR A 819 -34.47 -5.15 15.54
N ARG A 820 -34.79 -5.47 14.27
CA ARG A 820 -34.03 -5.03 13.09
C ARG A 820 -34.57 -3.69 12.59
N ARG A 821 -33.67 -2.70 12.50
CA ARG A 821 -33.93 -1.41 11.87
C ARG A 821 -33.52 -1.49 10.41
N TYR A 822 -34.34 -1.01 9.48
CA TYR A 822 -33.92 -0.85 8.09
C TYR A 822 -33.40 0.56 7.85
N GLN A 823 -32.49 0.70 6.89
CA GLN A 823 -31.87 1.98 6.58
C GLN A 823 -32.31 2.52 5.22
N PHE A 824 -32.31 3.85 5.09
CA PHE A 824 -32.27 4.54 3.81
C PHE A 824 -31.13 5.57 3.82
N TRP A 825 -30.55 5.85 2.66
CA TRP A 825 -29.47 6.82 2.52
C TRP A 825 -29.43 7.41 1.11
N THR A 826 -28.88 8.63 0.98
CA THR A 826 -28.79 9.35 -0.30
C THR A 826 -27.35 9.56 -0.71
N ASN A 827 -27.11 9.74 -2.01
CA ASN A 827 -25.89 10.40 -2.46
C ASN A 827 -25.89 11.86 -1.99
N PRO A 828 -24.72 12.50 -1.90
CA PRO A 828 -24.63 13.85 -1.37
C PRO A 828 -25.10 14.90 -2.38
N ILE A 829 -25.48 16.06 -1.86
CA ILE A 829 -25.60 17.33 -2.58
C ILE A 829 -24.38 18.17 -2.22
N GLY A 830 -23.58 18.56 -3.20
CA GLY A 830 -22.42 19.42 -3.03
C GLY A 830 -22.81 20.90 -3.06
N VAL A 831 -22.11 21.71 -2.27
CA VAL A 831 -22.19 23.16 -2.25
C VAL A 831 -20.78 23.73 -2.19
N VAL A 832 -20.48 24.76 -2.98
CA VAL A 832 -19.17 25.42 -2.99
C VAL A 832 -19.38 26.90 -2.74
N LEU A 833 -18.82 27.42 -1.64
CA LEU A 833 -18.85 28.84 -1.26
C LEU A 833 -17.57 29.56 -1.68
#